data_AF-A0A2Z2P5E2-F1
#
_entry.id   AF-A0A2Z2P5E2-F1
#
_cell.length_a   1.000
_cell.length_b   1.000
_cell.length_c   1.000
_cell.angle_alpha   90.00
_cell.angle_beta   90.00
_cell.angle_gamma   90.00
#
_symmetry.space_group_name_H-M   'P 1'
#
loop_
_entity.id
_entity.type
_entity.pdbx_description
1 polymer ?
#
loop_
_entity_poly.entity_id
_entity_poly.type
_entity_poly.pdbx_seq_one_letter_code
_entity_poly.pdbx_strand_id
1 'polypeptide(L)'
;MDCYAPLKDFAVGCKGNLFASIVGIMLIMPGSGVQAANDDGQAALAYEAALEQIEQQEYSAALASLRQLQRRYPAFTEMASVQTRIAVLQESSDAGQSLPVFLRALSLRDAGDMEAALQALDTIASADPAGTLTDDALYISAYLQVMDRYDFKSARSVLAILEQRFPDSAYSDSAYYLDAIALEQLGETQQAREKLVELRARHTALDLPMNFRWPRGSVLSRYWFDRADRRLAIVDQRLASASQLGSVEEQSDGKLRLAVNVDGVDMQLLLVPSPLTGKTQWLDSSLASQLPPAIGIFDGVVEGMPNSWVRLILEKDSMTGVVNIDGQQHRLQPANLIGTLDYYQPVSKKIDPLNGMHSDLADSVQGLDALVAPAATPVSGLQTRARDVTTDIRAVAVSIVVDSQFDRYYAGGGMAAALNSLNIADGVYRELGLALTLDEALTFAEASDPMNLGTVTLESILRSFRDYRLEYSTLFADSALTYLFTGNPKSDVTLGLAWIDTACRLDGYDVGVTTPSTFGDVLLTHELGHSLGAKHDTDTECDDNSRSLMWPNISSRTEIEFSQCSKTSVLQSRAKSCLENSVNLSLSAASAGSSLVFEMFNPDGSLTLDAQLLVETSAPDQLIWPAGCQAQTPTSSLCYISELLPLERRSLGFEVSDAFQSSDAPVTAQLVPLGLLELQSSDNIATASPTGGSSLTHLSVVAEPLAESQTSDTSTEDSAVSSPSAAKEGGGGTSWWWLASLGCALVYRGLLVPRSGRVPSSGVISRFSRSPLSVALPMLSSSGLRSTVNTTGVPGGSRDMASSN
;
A
#
# COMPACT_ATOMS: atom_id res chain seq x y z
N MET A 1 -24.55 20.25 26.27
CA MET A 1 -24.93 19.74 27.60
C MET A 1 -23.69 19.03 28.15
N ASP A 2 -22.63 19.70 28.60
CA ASP A 2 -22.45 20.74 29.62
C ASP A 2 -22.88 20.37 31.04
N CYS A 3 -21.88 20.17 31.91
CA CYS A 3 -21.74 20.67 33.30
C CYS A 3 -20.37 20.16 33.86
N TYR A 4 -19.25 20.87 33.70
CA TYR A 4 -18.66 22.03 34.44
C TYR A 4 -17.78 21.70 35.66
N ALA A 5 -16.64 22.39 35.70
CA ALA A 5 -15.47 22.37 36.61
C ALA A 5 -15.69 23.19 37.93
N PRO A 6 -14.70 23.91 38.52
CA PRO A 6 -13.38 23.59 39.13
C PRO A 6 -13.29 24.08 40.60
N LEU A 7 -12.15 23.91 41.30
CA LEU A 7 -11.79 24.73 42.48
C LEU A 7 -10.28 24.99 42.57
N LYS A 8 -9.92 26.28 42.55
CA LYS A 8 -8.61 26.87 42.90
C LYS A 8 -8.80 27.80 44.10
N ASP A 9 -7.72 27.89 44.88
CA ASP A 9 -7.30 28.92 45.85
C ASP A 9 -7.90 28.98 47.27
N PHE A 10 -7.01 28.84 48.26
CA PHE A 10 -6.88 29.77 49.40
C PHE A 10 -5.54 29.58 50.13
N ALA A 11 -4.68 30.62 50.15
CA ALA A 11 -4.02 31.14 51.37
C ALA A 11 -3.18 32.43 51.09
N VAL A 12 -3.70 33.52 51.64
CA VAL A 12 -3.10 34.82 52.00
C VAL A 12 -1.86 34.60 52.91
N GLY A 13 -0.78 35.40 53.00
CA GLY A 13 -0.36 36.71 52.49
C GLY A 13 0.73 37.25 53.44
N CYS A 14 1.69 38.05 52.94
CA CYS A 14 2.46 39.01 53.77
C CYS A 14 3.19 40.04 52.88
N LYS A 15 3.07 41.32 53.25
CA LYS A 15 3.68 42.50 52.57
C LYS A 15 5.12 42.74 53.04
N GLY A 16 5.95 43.30 52.15
CA GLY A 16 7.18 44.00 52.53
C GLY A 16 8.00 44.50 51.32
N ASN A 17 8.07 45.82 51.13
CA ASN A 17 8.90 46.53 50.14
C ASN A 17 10.41 46.36 50.41
N LEU A 18 11.25 46.23 49.36
CA LEU A 18 12.48 47.04 49.20
C LEU A 18 13.14 46.86 47.81
N PHE A 19 13.74 47.95 47.33
CA PHE A 19 14.57 48.13 46.13
C PHE A 19 15.72 47.11 45.97
N ALA A 20 16.02 46.70 44.73
CA ALA A 20 17.35 46.78 44.12
C ALA A 20 17.37 46.21 42.68
N SER A 21 17.90 47.01 41.75
CA SER A 21 18.26 46.60 40.40
C SER A 21 19.35 45.51 40.41
N ILE A 22 19.13 44.41 39.68
CA ILE A 22 20.20 43.49 39.27
C ILE A 22 20.06 43.25 37.77
N VAL A 23 21.11 43.65 37.05
CA VAL A 23 21.39 43.28 35.67
C VAL A 23 21.71 41.78 35.67
N GLY A 24 20.81 40.96 35.14
CA GLY A 24 21.01 39.53 34.93
C GLY A 24 21.33 39.25 33.47
N ILE A 25 22.58 38.88 33.20
CA ILE A 25 23.03 38.32 31.93
C ILE A 25 22.24 37.03 31.68
N MET A 26 21.44 37.02 30.61
CA MET A 26 20.69 35.85 30.15
C MET A 26 21.67 34.92 29.42
N LEU A 27 22.27 33.99 30.16
CA LEU A 27 23.00 32.86 29.60
C LEU A 27 21.98 31.88 29.02
N ILE A 28 21.88 31.83 27.70
CA ILE A 28 21.16 30.79 26.96
C ILE A 28 21.94 29.49 27.17
N MET A 29 21.34 28.51 27.84
CA MET A 29 21.89 27.17 28.03
C MET A 29 21.40 26.26 26.89
N PRO A 30 22.27 25.82 25.96
CA PRO A 30 21.96 24.72 25.06
C PRO A 30 22.22 23.41 25.82
N GLY A 31 21.20 22.81 26.43
CA GLY A 31 21.40 21.66 27.32
C GLY A 31 20.43 20.49 27.20
N SER A 32 19.26 20.68 26.58
CA SER A 32 18.17 19.69 26.66
C SER A 32 18.38 18.48 25.75
N GLY A 33 18.84 18.69 24.50
CA GLY A 33 19.00 17.59 23.52
C GLY A 33 20.16 16.65 23.84
N VAL A 34 21.29 17.19 24.29
CA VAL A 34 22.48 16.40 24.65
C VAL A 34 22.24 15.54 25.89
N GLN A 35 21.45 16.05 26.85
CA GLN A 35 21.08 15.31 28.05
C GLN A 35 20.16 14.13 27.71
N ALA A 36 19.16 14.33 26.86
CA ALA A 36 18.22 13.27 26.46
C ALA A 36 18.90 12.14 25.67
N ALA A 37 19.78 12.47 24.72
CA ALA A 37 20.55 11.47 23.97
C ALA A 37 21.53 10.68 24.87
N ASN A 38 22.12 11.35 25.85
CA ASN A 38 22.99 10.69 26.84
C ASN A 38 22.20 9.77 27.79
N ASP A 39 20.99 10.19 28.21
CA ASP A 39 20.12 9.37 29.04
C ASP A 39 19.63 8.11 28.31
N ASP A 40 19.30 8.20 27.01
CA ASP A 40 18.90 7.05 26.20
C ASP A 40 20.06 6.05 25.99
N GLY A 41 21.28 6.55 25.71
CA GLY A 41 22.47 5.70 25.62
C GLY A 41 22.81 4.97 26.92
N GLN A 42 22.65 5.62 28.07
CA GLN A 42 22.81 4.96 29.38
C GLN A 42 21.68 3.96 29.67
N ALA A 43 20.46 4.25 29.22
CA ALA A 43 19.34 3.32 29.33
C ALA A 43 19.58 2.06 28.48
N ALA A 44 20.08 2.22 27.26
CA ALA A 44 20.43 1.11 26.36
C ALA A 44 21.49 0.17 27.00
N LEU A 45 22.57 0.73 27.57
CA LEU A 45 23.57 -0.07 28.28
C LEU A 45 22.99 -0.81 29.50
N ALA A 46 22.10 -0.16 30.26
CA ALA A 46 21.42 -0.80 31.38
C ALA A 46 20.45 -1.90 30.92
N TYR A 47 19.86 -1.75 29.73
CA TYR A 47 18.98 -2.73 29.14
C TYR A 47 19.77 -3.96 28.69
N GLU A 48 20.88 -3.76 27.97
CA GLU A 48 21.78 -4.83 27.52
C GLU A 48 22.29 -5.67 28.70
N ALA A 49 22.70 -5.03 29.80
CA ALA A 49 23.09 -5.73 31.02
C ALA A 49 21.95 -6.58 31.63
N ALA A 50 20.70 -6.12 31.52
CA ALA A 50 19.54 -6.90 31.96
C ALA A 50 19.23 -8.07 31.01
N LEU A 51 19.48 -7.92 29.71
CA LEU A 51 19.37 -9.01 28.72
C LEU A 51 20.43 -10.09 28.98
N GLU A 52 21.68 -9.71 29.32
CA GLU A 52 22.72 -10.67 29.70
C GLU A 52 22.32 -11.49 30.94
N GLN A 53 21.70 -10.85 31.94
CA GLN A 53 21.14 -11.55 33.11
C GLN A 53 20.03 -12.54 32.72
N ILE A 54 19.20 -12.22 31.71
CA ILE A 54 18.18 -13.14 31.18
C ILE A 54 18.83 -14.35 30.52
N GLU A 55 19.88 -14.14 29.72
CA GLU A 55 20.62 -15.23 29.05
C GLU A 55 21.30 -16.17 30.05
N GLN A 56 21.83 -15.61 31.14
CA GLN A 56 22.38 -16.35 32.27
C GLN A 56 21.31 -17.01 33.17
N GLN A 57 20.03 -16.83 32.84
CA GLN A 57 18.87 -17.32 33.60
C GLN A 57 18.77 -16.75 35.03
N GLU A 58 19.34 -15.57 35.27
CA GLU A 58 19.28 -14.83 36.52
C GLU A 58 17.99 -13.96 36.59
N TYR A 59 16.83 -14.59 36.39
CA TYR A 59 15.55 -13.90 36.16
C TYR A 59 15.13 -12.91 37.26
N SER A 60 15.44 -13.21 38.52
CA SER A 60 15.15 -12.30 39.63
C SER A 60 16.03 -11.04 39.58
N ALA A 61 17.29 -11.18 39.19
CA ALA A 61 18.21 -10.05 39.00
C ALA A 61 17.79 -9.23 37.78
N ALA A 62 17.51 -9.89 36.65
CA ALA A 62 17.01 -9.25 35.44
C ALA A 62 15.74 -8.42 35.70
N LEU A 63 14.74 -8.98 36.39
CA LEU A 63 13.51 -8.26 36.74
C LEU A 63 13.78 -7.02 37.60
N ALA A 64 14.72 -7.12 38.55
CA ALA A 64 15.11 -5.98 39.38
C ALA A 64 15.80 -4.88 38.54
N SER A 65 16.71 -5.27 37.65
CA SER A 65 17.41 -4.38 36.72
C SER A 65 16.43 -3.67 35.77
N LEU A 66 15.51 -4.40 35.15
CA LEU A 66 14.49 -3.83 34.25
C LEU A 66 13.56 -2.85 34.97
N ARG A 67 13.11 -3.16 36.19
CA ARG A 67 12.29 -2.22 37.00
C ARG A 67 13.08 -0.99 37.45
N GLN A 68 14.38 -1.13 37.66
CA GLN A 68 15.25 0.01 37.94
C GLN A 68 15.39 0.88 36.70
N LEU A 69 15.61 0.28 35.53
CA LEU A 69 15.65 0.95 34.24
C LEU A 69 14.35 1.72 33.99
N GLN A 70 13.19 1.06 34.10
CA GLN A 70 11.88 1.67 33.89
C GLN A 70 11.65 2.92 34.76
N ARG A 71 12.10 2.87 36.03
CA ARG A 71 11.96 4.01 36.97
C ARG A 71 12.95 5.14 36.67
N ARG A 72 14.16 4.81 36.24
CA ARG A 72 15.25 5.78 36.03
C ARG A 72 15.16 6.46 34.66
N TYR A 73 14.70 5.73 33.65
CA TYR A 73 14.64 6.15 32.26
C TYR A 73 13.24 5.95 31.68
N PRO A 74 12.20 6.62 32.22
CA PRO A 74 10.81 6.41 31.78
C PRO A 74 10.55 6.77 30.31
N ALA A 75 11.47 7.52 29.68
CA ALA A 75 11.41 7.93 28.28
C ALA A 75 12.34 7.10 27.37
N PHE A 76 12.92 5.99 27.86
CA PHE A 76 13.75 5.11 27.05
C PHE A 76 13.02 4.64 25.80
N THR A 77 13.68 4.71 24.65
CA THR A 77 13.11 4.37 23.34
C THR A 77 12.54 2.95 23.30
N GLU A 78 13.19 1.97 23.93
CA GLU A 78 12.72 0.57 23.98
C GLU A 78 11.91 0.24 25.25
N MET A 79 11.28 1.23 25.88
CA MET A 79 10.51 1.02 27.11
C MET A 79 9.39 -0.02 26.95
N ALA A 80 8.81 -0.17 25.76
CA ALA A 80 7.82 -1.21 25.48
C ALA A 80 8.41 -2.62 25.62
N SER A 81 9.60 -2.86 25.07
CA SER A 81 10.32 -4.15 25.17
C SER A 81 10.74 -4.46 26.61
N VAL A 82 11.11 -3.43 27.38
CA VAL A 82 11.35 -3.53 28.82
C VAL A 82 10.07 -3.96 29.57
N GLN A 83 8.94 -3.30 29.31
CA GLN A 83 7.68 -3.57 29.99
C GLN A 83 7.15 -4.97 29.70
N THR A 84 7.24 -5.44 28.46
CA THR A 84 6.84 -6.81 28.09
C THR A 84 7.66 -7.84 28.86
N ARG A 85 8.99 -7.69 28.93
CA ARG A 85 9.85 -8.62 29.70
C ARG A 85 9.57 -8.57 31.20
N ILE A 86 9.30 -7.39 31.74
CA ILE A 86 8.91 -7.21 33.15
C ILE A 86 7.61 -7.99 33.45
N ALA A 87 6.63 -7.98 32.54
CA ALA A 87 5.38 -8.72 32.71
C ALA A 87 5.63 -10.24 32.68
N VAL A 88 6.32 -10.74 31.64
CA VAL A 88 6.64 -12.18 31.48
C VAL A 88 7.40 -12.73 32.69
N LEU A 89 8.44 -12.02 33.15
CA LEU A 89 9.25 -12.45 34.30
C LEU A 89 8.47 -12.43 35.62
N GLN A 90 7.41 -11.63 35.73
CA GLN A 90 6.55 -11.59 36.92
C GLN A 90 5.51 -12.69 36.92
N GLU A 91 4.88 -12.95 35.77
CA GLU A 91 3.73 -13.83 35.66
C GLU A 91 4.12 -15.29 35.45
N SER A 92 5.26 -15.53 34.80
CA SER A 92 5.64 -16.88 34.31
C SER A 92 7.00 -17.35 34.82
N SER A 93 7.40 -16.90 36.02
CA SER A 93 8.68 -17.25 36.65
C SER A 93 8.86 -18.76 36.91
N ASP A 94 7.78 -19.53 36.90
CA ASP A 94 7.73 -20.97 37.11
C ASP A 94 7.54 -21.78 35.81
N ALA A 95 7.54 -21.14 34.64
CA ALA A 95 7.29 -21.77 33.33
C ALA A 95 8.43 -22.69 32.81
N GLY A 96 9.38 -23.05 33.69
CA GLY A 96 10.41 -24.07 33.42
C GLY A 96 11.23 -23.80 32.15
N GLN A 97 11.30 -24.80 31.28
CA GLN A 97 12.13 -24.75 30.06
C GLN A 97 11.54 -23.85 28.96
N SER A 98 10.26 -23.48 29.04
CA SER A 98 9.62 -22.62 28.05
C SER A 98 9.99 -21.15 28.23
N LEU A 99 10.29 -20.71 29.47
CA LEU A 99 10.64 -19.32 29.75
C LEU A 99 11.90 -18.82 29.02
N PRO A 100 13.04 -19.54 29.02
CA PRO A 100 14.22 -19.14 28.23
C PRO A 100 13.92 -19.02 26.73
N VAL A 101 13.12 -19.94 26.18
CA VAL A 101 12.76 -19.93 24.75
C VAL A 101 11.87 -18.73 24.43
N PHE A 102 10.92 -18.41 25.30
CA PHE A 102 10.00 -17.28 25.12
C PHE A 102 10.75 -15.94 25.17
N LEU A 103 11.61 -15.75 26.16
CA LEU A 103 12.42 -14.52 26.28
C LEU A 103 13.39 -14.38 25.10
N ARG A 104 13.94 -15.50 24.61
CA ARG A 104 14.74 -15.49 23.38
C ARG A 104 13.91 -15.06 22.17
N ALA A 105 12.66 -15.51 22.03
CA ALA A 105 11.79 -15.08 20.95
C ALA A 105 11.56 -13.56 20.97
N LEU A 106 11.38 -12.96 22.16
CA LEU A 106 11.28 -11.51 22.30
C LEU A 106 12.57 -10.78 21.91
N SER A 107 13.73 -11.33 22.24
CA SER A 107 15.02 -10.75 21.83
C SER A 107 15.28 -10.87 20.33
N LEU A 108 14.87 -11.98 19.71
CA LEU A 108 14.93 -12.16 18.26
C LEU A 108 14.02 -11.16 17.55
N ARG A 109 12.82 -10.93 18.08
CA ARG A 109 11.92 -9.89 17.60
C ARG A 109 12.56 -8.50 17.69
N ASP A 110 13.10 -8.12 18.85
CA ASP A 110 13.74 -6.80 19.02
C ASP A 110 14.95 -6.63 18.08
N ALA A 111 15.65 -7.72 17.75
CA ALA A 111 16.75 -7.75 16.78
C ALA A 111 16.29 -7.76 15.30
N GLY A 112 14.98 -7.78 15.03
CA GLY A 112 14.42 -7.83 13.68
C GLY A 112 14.38 -9.22 13.03
N ASP A 113 14.82 -10.29 13.72
CA ASP A 113 14.78 -11.67 13.22
C ASP A 113 13.42 -12.32 13.48
N MET A 114 12.42 -11.90 12.69
CA MET A 114 11.03 -12.33 12.85
C MET A 114 10.83 -13.83 12.63
N GLU A 115 11.53 -14.42 11.65
CA GLU A 115 11.41 -15.86 11.36
C GLU A 115 11.90 -16.70 12.54
N ALA A 116 13.07 -16.38 13.08
CA ALA A 116 13.58 -17.09 14.25
C ALA A 116 12.72 -16.84 15.49
N ALA A 117 12.16 -15.64 15.67
CA ALA A 117 11.23 -15.33 16.75
C ALA A 117 9.97 -16.20 16.67
N LEU A 118 9.32 -16.27 15.49
CA LEU A 118 8.14 -17.11 15.27
C LEU A 118 8.44 -18.60 15.45
N GLN A 119 9.61 -19.07 14.96
CA GLN A 119 10.04 -20.46 15.15
C GLN A 119 10.25 -20.81 16.64
N ALA A 120 10.80 -19.88 17.43
CA ALA A 120 10.96 -20.07 18.87
C ALA A 120 9.61 -20.16 19.59
N LEU A 121 8.62 -19.34 19.21
CA LEU A 121 7.26 -19.40 19.76
C LEU A 121 6.54 -20.70 19.36
N ASP A 122 6.68 -21.13 18.11
CA ASP A 122 6.11 -22.39 17.64
C ASP A 122 6.70 -23.60 18.38
N THR A 123 8.00 -23.55 18.70
CA THR A 123 8.66 -24.57 19.52
C THR A 123 7.97 -24.74 20.88
N ILE A 124 7.59 -23.63 21.54
CA ILE A 124 6.84 -23.68 22.80
C ILE A 124 5.46 -24.28 22.57
N ALA A 125 4.74 -23.78 21.55
CA ALA A 125 3.36 -24.19 21.28
C ALA A 125 3.20 -25.67 20.92
N SER A 126 4.24 -26.25 20.33
CA SER A 126 4.33 -27.65 19.90
C SER A 126 4.91 -28.58 20.97
N ALA A 127 5.90 -28.15 21.76
CA ALA A 127 6.60 -29.00 22.72
C ALA A 127 5.78 -29.31 23.97
N ASP A 128 5.00 -28.34 24.46
CA ASP A 128 4.11 -28.53 25.61
C ASP A 128 2.71 -27.95 25.31
N PRO A 129 1.81 -28.77 24.74
CA PRO A 129 0.53 -28.25 24.30
C PRO A 129 -0.38 -27.69 25.39
N ALA A 130 -0.09 -27.99 26.67
CA ALA A 130 -0.81 -27.47 27.84
C ALA A 130 0.11 -26.68 28.79
N GLY A 131 1.28 -26.27 28.30
CA GLY A 131 2.28 -25.52 29.06
C GLY A 131 1.80 -24.14 29.46
N THR A 132 2.38 -23.60 30.54
CA THR A 132 1.98 -22.32 31.16
C THR A 132 2.28 -21.08 30.32
N LEU A 133 3.04 -21.21 29.23
CA LEU A 133 3.36 -20.12 28.29
C LEU A 133 2.82 -20.40 26.88
N THR A 134 2.04 -21.45 26.71
CA THR A 134 1.65 -21.92 25.39
C THR A 134 0.59 -21.02 24.76
N ASP A 135 -0.36 -20.51 25.55
CA ASP A 135 -1.30 -19.51 25.07
C ASP A 135 -0.64 -18.13 24.87
N ASP A 136 0.31 -17.72 25.73
CA ASP A 136 1.16 -16.55 25.48
C ASP A 136 1.90 -16.67 24.13
N ALA A 137 2.51 -17.84 23.87
CA ALA A 137 3.30 -18.06 22.66
C ALA A 137 2.43 -17.99 21.40
N LEU A 138 1.23 -18.57 21.45
CA LEU A 138 0.26 -18.49 20.36
C LEU A 138 -0.23 -17.04 20.15
N TYR A 139 -0.59 -16.34 21.22
CA TYR A 139 -1.06 -14.96 21.12
C TYR A 139 0.02 -14.02 20.57
N ILE A 140 1.24 -14.09 21.10
CA ILE A 140 2.36 -13.29 20.59
C ILE A 140 2.68 -13.67 19.15
N SER A 141 2.68 -14.96 18.78
CA SER A 141 2.90 -15.38 17.39
C SER A 141 1.88 -14.74 16.44
N ALA A 142 0.59 -14.75 16.79
CA ALA A 142 -0.44 -14.07 16.00
C ALA A 142 -0.22 -12.54 15.95
N TYR A 143 0.17 -11.93 17.07
CA TYR A 143 0.44 -10.50 17.15
C TYR A 143 1.59 -10.08 16.22
N LEU A 144 2.72 -10.82 16.24
CA LEU A 144 3.86 -10.56 15.36
C LEU A 144 3.47 -10.72 13.90
N GLN A 145 2.64 -11.71 13.59
CA GLN A 145 2.16 -11.93 12.22
C GLN A 145 1.32 -10.76 11.71
N VAL A 146 0.46 -10.16 12.54
CA VAL A 146 -0.32 -8.98 12.15
C VAL A 146 0.53 -7.71 12.10
N MET A 147 1.33 -7.44 13.13
CA MET A 147 1.92 -6.12 13.36
C MET A 147 3.29 -5.94 12.72
N ASP A 148 4.09 -7.01 12.64
CA ASP A 148 5.48 -6.94 12.21
C ASP A 148 5.71 -7.62 10.85
N ARG A 149 4.89 -8.62 10.48
CA ARG A 149 5.04 -9.43 9.25
C ARG A 149 3.98 -9.18 8.18
N TYR A 150 2.86 -8.56 8.56
CA TYR A 150 1.65 -8.39 7.75
C TYR A 150 1.10 -9.70 7.14
N ASP A 151 1.28 -10.84 7.82
CA ASP A 151 0.71 -12.13 7.44
C ASP A 151 -0.61 -12.38 8.18
N PHE A 152 -1.65 -11.72 7.69
CA PHE A 152 -2.97 -11.76 8.31
C PHE A 152 -3.61 -13.16 8.25
N LYS A 153 -3.34 -13.97 7.21
CA LYS A 153 -3.93 -15.32 7.08
C LYS A 153 -3.33 -16.29 8.09
N SER A 154 -2.01 -16.27 8.24
CA SER A 154 -1.33 -17.11 9.21
C SER A 154 -1.70 -16.67 10.64
N ALA A 155 -1.84 -15.36 10.89
CA ALA A 155 -2.26 -14.84 12.20
C ALA A 155 -3.62 -15.41 12.63
N ARG A 156 -4.61 -15.38 11.72
CA ARG A 156 -5.95 -15.96 11.98
C ARG A 156 -5.89 -17.46 12.27
N SER A 157 -5.03 -18.18 11.56
CA SER A 157 -4.83 -19.62 11.79
C SER A 157 -4.29 -19.89 13.20
N VAL A 158 -3.33 -19.09 13.67
CA VAL A 158 -2.80 -19.20 15.04
C VAL A 158 -3.85 -18.79 16.09
N LEU A 159 -4.64 -17.74 15.83
CA LEU A 159 -5.72 -17.31 16.73
C LEU A 159 -6.82 -18.36 16.87
N ALA A 160 -7.17 -19.06 15.79
CA ALA A 160 -8.11 -20.17 15.85
C ALA A 160 -7.58 -21.33 16.71
N ILE A 161 -6.28 -21.64 16.62
CA ILE A 161 -5.61 -22.64 17.47
C ILE A 161 -5.65 -22.23 18.95
N LEU A 162 -5.37 -20.95 19.24
CA LEU A 162 -5.45 -20.39 20.60
C LEU A 162 -6.86 -20.53 21.18
N GLU A 163 -7.89 -20.10 20.44
CA GLU A 163 -9.28 -20.18 20.88
C GLU A 163 -9.75 -21.63 21.10
N GLN A 164 -9.37 -22.55 20.20
CA GLN A 164 -9.73 -23.96 20.30
C GLN A 164 -9.09 -24.65 21.51
N ARG A 165 -7.82 -24.35 21.80
CA ARG A 165 -7.04 -25.04 22.85
C ARG A 165 -7.21 -24.39 24.23
N PHE A 166 -7.37 -23.07 24.26
CA PHE A 166 -7.41 -22.26 25.46
C PHE A 166 -8.60 -21.28 25.44
N PRO A 167 -9.86 -21.80 25.42
CA PRO A 167 -11.05 -20.96 25.35
C PRO A 167 -11.19 -20.00 26.55
N ASP A 168 -10.58 -20.36 27.69
CA ASP A 168 -10.57 -19.58 28.93
C ASP A 168 -9.29 -18.73 29.09
N SER A 169 -8.46 -18.59 28.05
CA SER A 169 -7.23 -17.79 28.11
C SER A 169 -7.55 -16.32 28.45
N ALA A 170 -6.64 -15.69 29.21
CA ALA A 170 -6.66 -14.25 29.46
C ALA A 170 -6.56 -13.43 28.16
N TYR A 171 -6.07 -14.04 27.08
CA TYR A 171 -5.98 -13.44 25.76
C TYR A 171 -7.25 -13.55 24.92
N SER A 172 -8.30 -14.24 25.37
CA SER A 172 -9.50 -14.51 24.54
C SER A 172 -10.11 -13.25 23.92
N ASP A 173 -10.27 -12.16 24.68
CA ASP A 173 -10.80 -10.89 24.15
C ASP A 173 -9.80 -10.18 23.22
N SER A 174 -8.50 -10.22 23.54
CA SER A 174 -7.42 -9.67 22.70
C SER A 174 -7.30 -10.41 21.38
N ALA A 175 -7.41 -11.73 21.41
CA ALA A 175 -7.40 -12.60 20.25
C ALA A 175 -8.60 -12.32 19.35
N TYR A 176 -9.78 -12.12 19.93
CA TYR A 176 -10.98 -11.74 19.18
C TYR A 176 -10.81 -10.40 18.46
N TYR A 177 -10.23 -9.42 19.16
CA TYR A 177 -9.96 -8.12 18.57
C TYR A 177 -8.89 -8.19 17.48
N LEU A 178 -7.83 -8.98 17.67
CA LEU A 178 -6.76 -9.16 16.70
C LEU A 178 -7.23 -9.92 15.44
N ASP A 179 -8.11 -10.91 15.60
CA ASP A 179 -8.77 -11.61 14.48
C ASP A 179 -9.62 -10.64 13.65
N ALA A 180 -10.35 -9.73 14.32
CA ALA A 180 -11.06 -8.66 13.62
C ALA A 180 -10.11 -7.74 12.83
N ILE A 181 -8.95 -7.36 13.39
CA ILE A 181 -7.94 -6.57 12.66
C ILE A 181 -7.47 -7.31 11.41
N ALA A 182 -7.11 -8.59 11.54
CA ALA A 182 -6.64 -9.40 10.43
C ALA A 182 -7.71 -9.53 9.33
N LEU A 183 -8.98 -9.73 9.71
CA LEU A 183 -10.12 -9.71 8.80
C LEU A 183 -10.26 -8.38 8.05
N GLU A 184 -10.10 -7.24 8.74
CA GLU A 184 -10.15 -5.92 8.09
C GLU A 184 -9.04 -5.76 7.05
N GLN A 185 -7.81 -6.17 7.38
CA GLN A 185 -6.67 -6.07 6.45
C GLN A 185 -6.76 -7.05 5.28
N LEU A 186 -7.49 -8.17 5.43
CA LEU A 186 -7.83 -9.08 4.33
C LEU A 186 -8.99 -8.59 3.45
N GLY A 187 -9.58 -7.44 3.77
CA GLY A 187 -10.75 -6.90 3.08
C GLY A 187 -12.07 -7.60 3.45
N GLU A 188 -12.07 -8.47 4.45
CA GLU A 188 -13.25 -9.18 4.96
C GLU A 188 -14.02 -8.31 5.97
N THR A 189 -14.31 -7.06 5.60
CA THR A 189 -14.79 -6.01 6.51
C THR A 189 -16.12 -6.34 7.20
N GLN A 190 -17.03 -7.06 6.52
CA GLN A 190 -18.27 -7.51 7.15
C GLN A 190 -18.04 -8.55 8.25
N GLN A 191 -17.12 -9.51 8.04
CA GLN A 191 -16.77 -10.49 9.06
C GLN A 191 -16.03 -9.84 10.23
N ALA A 192 -15.14 -8.88 9.96
CA ALA A 192 -14.51 -8.09 11.02
C ALA A 192 -15.55 -7.34 11.87
N ARG A 193 -16.53 -6.72 11.21
CA ARG A 193 -17.65 -6.06 11.88
C ARG A 193 -18.41 -7.02 12.79
N GLU A 194 -18.75 -8.20 12.30
CA GLU A 194 -19.43 -9.24 13.09
C GLU A 194 -18.63 -9.64 14.32
N LYS A 195 -17.31 -9.86 14.17
CA LYS A 195 -16.39 -10.14 15.28
C LYS A 195 -16.38 -9.01 16.32
N LEU A 196 -16.33 -7.75 15.90
CA LEU A 196 -16.36 -6.60 16.81
C LEU A 196 -17.72 -6.43 17.50
N VAL A 197 -18.83 -6.70 16.82
CA VAL A 197 -20.18 -6.70 17.43
C VAL A 197 -20.26 -7.75 18.52
N GLU A 198 -19.75 -8.95 18.27
CA GLU A 198 -19.73 -10.02 19.26
C GLU A 198 -18.84 -9.68 20.46
N LEU A 199 -17.63 -9.14 20.22
CA LEU A 199 -16.76 -8.66 21.30
C LEU A 199 -17.47 -7.61 22.17
N ARG A 200 -18.12 -6.62 21.54
CA ARG A 200 -18.92 -5.62 22.28
C ARG A 200 -20.05 -6.28 23.07
N ALA A 201 -20.76 -7.25 22.50
CA ALA A 201 -21.85 -7.98 23.16
C ALA A 201 -21.36 -8.76 24.39
N ARG A 202 -20.20 -9.43 24.30
CA ARG A 202 -19.54 -10.12 25.43
C ARG A 202 -19.30 -9.19 26.61
N HIS A 203 -19.08 -7.90 26.38
CA HIS A 203 -18.86 -6.91 27.44
C HIS A 203 -20.04 -5.99 27.72
N THR A 204 -21.20 -6.24 27.12
CA THR A 204 -22.45 -5.52 27.39
C THR A 204 -23.18 -6.16 28.57
N ALA A 205 -23.64 -5.34 29.51
CA ALA A 205 -24.48 -5.77 30.64
C ALA A 205 -25.98 -5.56 30.37
N LEU A 206 -26.31 -4.48 29.66
CA LEU A 206 -27.68 -4.10 29.33
C LEU A 206 -27.71 -3.54 27.92
N ASP A 207 -28.61 -4.05 27.09
CA ASP A 207 -28.92 -3.54 25.76
C ASP A 207 -30.38 -3.07 25.75
N LEU A 208 -30.59 -1.80 25.44
CA LEU A 208 -31.90 -1.15 25.44
C LEU A 208 -32.25 -0.68 24.02
N PRO A 209 -33.55 -0.48 23.73
CA PRO A 209 -33.98 0.18 22.50
C PRO A 209 -33.28 1.53 22.28
N MET A 210 -33.24 1.99 21.02
CA MET A 210 -32.57 3.24 20.62
C MET A 210 -31.03 3.23 20.75
N ASN A 211 -30.39 2.05 20.61
CA ASN A 211 -28.93 1.88 20.66
C ASN A 211 -28.27 2.26 22.00
N PHE A 212 -29.01 2.25 23.10
CA PHE A 212 -28.43 2.45 24.43
C PHE A 212 -27.85 1.15 24.96
N ARG A 213 -26.52 1.10 25.11
CA ARG A 213 -25.78 -0.07 25.62
C ARG A 213 -24.97 0.32 26.85
N TRP A 214 -24.99 -0.53 27.87
CA TRP A 214 -24.23 -0.33 29.10
C TRP A 214 -23.15 -1.40 29.25
N PRO A 215 -21.87 -1.04 29.44
CA PRO A 215 -20.82 -2.03 29.65
C PRO A 215 -20.95 -2.71 31.01
N ARG A 216 -20.43 -3.94 31.12
CA ARG A 216 -20.30 -4.64 32.40
C ARG A 216 -19.42 -3.85 33.38
N GLY A 217 -19.61 -4.12 34.67
CA GLY A 217 -19.03 -3.33 35.75
C GLY A 217 -17.50 -3.43 35.91
N SER A 218 -16.83 -4.41 35.30
CA SER A 218 -15.38 -4.57 35.44
C SER A 218 -14.61 -3.60 34.54
N VAL A 219 -13.41 -3.18 34.98
CA VAL A 219 -12.53 -2.27 34.23
C VAL A 219 -12.19 -2.86 32.86
N LEU A 220 -11.85 -4.15 32.81
CA LEU A 220 -11.53 -4.85 31.57
C LEU A 220 -12.72 -4.91 30.60
N SER A 221 -13.95 -5.11 31.11
CA SER A 221 -15.13 -5.10 30.25
C SER A 221 -15.40 -3.73 29.65
N ARG A 222 -15.23 -2.66 30.42
CA ARG A 222 -15.35 -1.29 29.88
C ARG A 222 -14.30 -1.02 28.82
N TYR A 223 -13.05 -1.44 29.07
CA TYR A 223 -11.97 -1.30 28.10
C TYR A 223 -12.30 -1.95 26.75
N TRP A 224 -12.71 -3.23 26.76
CA TRP A 224 -13.03 -3.94 25.52
C TRP A 224 -14.31 -3.46 24.86
N PHE A 225 -15.33 -3.11 25.65
CA PHE A 225 -16.53 -2.45 25.14
C PHE A 225 -16.17 -1.16 24.38
N ASP A 226 -15.42 -0.25 25.00
CA ASP A 226 -15.04 1.03 24.40
C ASP A 226 -14.12 0.85 23.19
N ARG A 227 -13.26 -0.18 23.19
CA ARG A 227 -12.35 -0.48 22.08
C ARG A 227 -13.10 -1.06 20.88
N ALA A 228 -14.00 -2.00 21.12
CA ALA A 228 -14.86 -2.57 20.08
C ALA A 228 -15.81 -1.52 19.51
N ASP A 229 -16.45 -0.70 20.36
CA ASP A 229 -17.39 0.33 19.94
C ASP A 229 -16.72 1.42 19.08
N ARG A 230 -15.53 1.88 19.47
CA ARG A 230 -14.75 2.82 18.66
C ARG A 230 -14.35 2.25 17.31
N ARG A 231 -13.93 0.98 17.23
CA ARG A 231 -13.57 0.38 15.94
C ARG A 231 -14.81 0.14 15.08
N LEU A 232 -15.92 -0.29 15.66
CA LEU A 232 -17.20 -0.40 14.96
C LEU A 232 -17.62 0.93 14.35
N ALA A 233 -17.44 2.05 15.05
CA ALA A 233 -17.74 3.38 14.49
C ALA A 233 -16.91 3.67 13.22
N ILE A 234 -15.63 3.30 13.19
CA ILE A 234 -14.76 3.45 12.01
C ILE A 234 -15.23 2.53 10.88
N VAL A 235 -15.53 1.27 11.18
CA VAL A 235 -16.03 0.29 10.19
C VAL A 235 -17.38 0.72 9.61
N ASP A 236 -18.33 1.10 10.46
CA ASP A 236 -19.65 1.58 10.05
C ASP A 236 -19.53 2.87 9.24
N GLN A 237 -18.64 3.79 9.62
CA GLN A 237 -18.37 5.00 8.84
C GLN A 237 -17.81 4.66 7.46
N ARG A 238 -16.82 3.75 7.37
CA ARG A 238 -16.24 3.31 6.10
C ARG A 238 -17.30 2.70 5.19
N LEU A 239 -18.15 1.82 5.72
CA LEU A 239 -19.23 1.20 4.95
C LEU A 239 -20.27 2.22 4.48
N ALA A 240 -20.54 3.25 5.28
CA ALA A 240 -21.50 4.30 4.94
C ALA A 240 -20.95 5.31 3.92
N SER A 241 -19.64 5.62 3.96
CA SER A 241 -18.98 6.55 3.03
C SER A 241 -18.32 5.86 1.83
N ALA A 242 -18.42 4.53 1.74
CA ALA A 242 -17.89 3.78 0.60
C ALA A 242 -18.62 4.20 -0.67
N SER A 243 -17.86 4.36 -1.75
CA SER A 243 -18.42 4.64 -3.05
C SER A 243 -19.22 3.44 -3.54
N GLN A 244 -20.44 3.69 -4.01
CA GLN A 244 -21.35 2.64 -4.45
C GLN A 244 -21.39 2.59 -5.96
N LEU A 245 -21.19 1.39 -6.52
CA LEU A 245 -21.37 1.12 -7.93
C LEU A 245 -22.86 0.90 -8.22
N GLY A 246 -23.43 1.72 -9.09
CA GLY A 246 -24.83 1.62 -9.51
C GLY A 246 -25.00 0.71 -10.73
N SER A 247 -24.58 1.19 -11.90
CA SER A 247 -24.64 0.46 -13.17
C SER A 247 -23.32 0.60 -13.91
N VAL A 248 -22.89 -0.49 -14.55
CA VAL A 248 -21.76 -0.51 -15.47
C VAL A 248 -22.31 -0.79 -16.87
N GLU A 249 -22.14 0.15 -17.78
CA GLU A 249 -22.44 -0.02 -19.19
C GLU A 249 -21.11 -0.07 -19.94
N GLU A 250 -20.72 -1.27 -20.36
CA GLU A 250 -19.58 -1.44 -21.27
C GLU A 250 -20.02 -1.10 -22.69
N GLN A 251 -19.30 -0.18 -23.30
CA GLN A 251 -19.50 0.20 -24.69
C GLN A 251 -18.64 -0.68 -25.58
N SER A 252 -19.06 -0.84 -26.84
CA SER A 252 -18.41 -1.73 -27.81
C SER A 252 -17.00 -1.32 -28.22
N ASP A 253 -16.50 -0.20 -27.70
CA ASP A 253 -15.15 0.36 -27.89
C ASP A 253 -14.26 0.25 -26.65
N GLY A 254 -14.70 -0.47 -25.61
CA GLY A 254 -13.97 -0.63 -24.35
C GLY A 254 -14.09 0.57 -23.41
N LYS A 255 -14.88 1.59 -23.76
CA LYS A 255 -15.29 2.63 -22.82
C LYS A 255 -16.27 2.06 -21.82
N LEU A 256 -16.21 2.60 -20.62
CA LEU A 256 -17.17 2.26 -19.58
C LEU A 256 -17.95 3.51 -19.19
N ARG A 257 -19.28 3.38 -19.14
CA ARG A 257 -20.13 4.37 -18.48
C ARG A 257 -20.55 3.81 -17.12
N LEU A 258 -20.13 4.47 -16.05
CA LEU A 258 -20.38 4.04 -14.68
C LEU A 258 -21.30 5.03 -13.96
N ALA A 259 -22.41 4.53 -13.43
CA ALA A 259 -23.15 5.26 -12.42
C ALA A 259 -22.51 4.98 -11.06
N VAL A 260 -22.09 6.04 -10.35
CA VAL A 260 -21.51 5.93 -9.01
C VAL A 260 -22.20 6.86 -8.04
N ASN A 261 -22.30 6.47 -6.78
CA ASN A 261 -22.65 7.37 -5.69
C ASN A 261 -21.42 7.58 -4.80
N VAL A 262 -21.04 8.84 -4.60
CA VAL A 262 -19.88 9.23 -3.78
C VAL A 262 -20.36 10.20 -2.72
N ASP A 263 -20.35 9.79 -1.45
CA ASP A 263 -20.83 10.58 -0.32
C ASP A 263 -22.24 11.17 -0.53
N GLY A 264 -23.15 10.38 -1.15
CA GLY A 264 -24.52 10.79 -1.44
C GLY A 264 -24.69 11.61 -2.73
N VAL A 265 -23.62 11.83 -3.50
CA VAL A 265 -23.67 12.50 -4.81
C VAL A 265 -23.65 11.46 -5.91
N ASP A 266 -24.74 11.37 -6.68
CA ASP A 266 -24.82 10.53 -7.88
C ASP A 266 -24.07 11.19 -9.04
N MET A 267 -23.19 10.43 -9.68
CA MET A 267 -22.42 10.86 -10.84
C MET A 267 -22.46 9.79 -11.93
N GLN A 268 -22.37 10.25 -13.18
CA GLN A 268 -22.16 9.38 -14.34
C GLN A 268 -20.75 9.61 -14.86
N LEU A 269 -19.92 8.59 -14.78
CA LEU A 269 -18.52 8.64 -15.22
C LEU A 269 -18.43 8.06 -16.63
N LEU A 270 -17.72 8.75 -17.51
CA LEU A 270 -17.34 8.28 -18.84
C LEU A 270 -15.86 7.95 -18.80
N LEU A 271 -15.54 6.66 -18.84
CA LEU A 271 -14.21 6.13 -18.58
C LEU A 271 -13.62 5.46 -19.83
N VAL A 272 -12.31 5.59 -19.97
CA VAL A 272 -11.47 4.94 -20.99
C VAL A 272 -10.29 4.29 -20.29
N PRO A 273 -9.74 3.18 -20.82
CA PRO A 273 -8.51 2.60 -20.29
C PRO A 273 -7.40 3.66 -20.18
N SER A 274 -6.74 3.73 -19.03
CA SER A 274 -5.76 4.77 -18.74
C SER A 274 -4.53 4.60 -19.64
N PRO A 275 -4.09 5.66 -20.35
CA PRO A 275 -2.87 5.65 -21.15
C PRO A 275 -1.61 5.40 -20.30
N LEU A 276 -1.70 5.64 -18.98
CA LEU A 276 -0.63 5.41 -18.00
C LEU A 276 0.01 4.03 -18.20
N THR A 277 -0.79 2.99 -18.43
CA THR A 277 -0.30 1.61 -18.49
C THR A 277 -0.26 0.99 -19.89
N GLY A 278 -0.47 1.80 -20.94
CA GLY A 278 -0.69 1.30 -22.31
C GLY A 278 0.52 0.56 -22.92
N LYS A 279 1.73 0.81 -22.43
CA LYS A 279 2.98 0.17 -22.89
C LYS A 279 3.78 -0.48 -21.76
N THR A 280 3.16 -0.67 -20.58
CA THR A 280 3.88 -1.15 -19.40
C THR A 280 4.37 -2.58 -19.60
N GLN A 281 5.64 -2.78 -19.30
CA GLN A 281 6.22 -4.10 -19.10
C GLN A 281 6.03 -4.51 -17.63
N TRP A 282 5.35 -5.64 -17.45
CA TRP A 282 5.03 -6.19 -16.14
C TRP A 282 6.02 -7.27 -15.80
N LEU A 283 6.69 -7.16 -14.65
CA LEU A 283 7.80 -8.02 -14.26
C LEU A 283 7.62 -8.64 -12.88
N ASP A 284 8.01 -9.90 -12.76
CA ASP A 284 8.16 -10.59 -11.47
C ASP A 284 9.57 -10.42 -10.87
N SER A 285 9.82 -11.00 -9.69
CA SER A 285 11.11 -10.89 -9.00
C SER A 285 12.29 -11.51 -9.73
N SER A 286 12.05 -12.36 -10.74
CA SER A 286 13.08 -12.92 -11.60
C SER A 286 13.32 -12.09 -12.87
N LEU A 287 12.65 -10.93 -12.97
CA LEU A 287 12.60 -10.06 -14.15
C LEU A 287 11.97 -10.76 -15.36
N ALA A 288 11.16 -11.79 -15.13
CA ALA A 288 10.40 -12.42 -16.19
C ALA A 288 9.12 -11.63 -16.46
N SER A 289 8.74 -11.53 -17.73
CA SER A 289 7.48 -10.90 -18.12
C SER A 289 6.30 -11.67 -17.54
N GLN A 290 5.35 -10.94 -16.97
CA GLN A 290 4.09 -11.45 -16.48
C GLN A 290 2.91 -10.75 -17.15
N LEU A 291 1.71 -11.29 -16.94
CA LEU A 291 0.49 -10.63 -17.38
C LEU A 291 0.22 -9.38 -16.53
N PRO A 292 -0.41 -8.34 -17.10
CA PRO A 292 -0.91 -7.23 -16.29
C PRO A 292 -1.83 -7.72 -15.18
N PRO A 293 -1.90 -7.02 -14.03
CA PRO A 293 -2.83 -7.36 -12.96
C PRO A 293 -4.28 -7.31 -13.49
N ALA A 294 -5.14 -8.20 -13.00
CA ALA A 294 -6.54 -8.29 -13.38
C ALA A 294 -7.41 -7.18 -12.75
N ILE A 295 -6.98 -5.93 -12.91
CA ILE A 295 -7.65 -4.71 -12.45
C ILE A 295 -7.84 -3.77 -13.64
N GLY A 296 -8.93 -3.02 -13.65
CA GLY A 296 -9.15 -1.97 -14.64
C GLY A 296 -8.60 -0.64 -14.14
N ILE A 297 -7.76 0.01 -14.94
CA ILE A 297 -7.18 1.33 -14.64
C ILE A 297 -7.73 2.31 -15.68
N PHE A 298 -8.42 3.34 -15.21
CA PHE A 298 -9.20 4.23 -16.07
C PHE A 298 -8.86 5.71 -15.86
N ASP A 299 -8.88 6.43 -16.98
CA ASP A 299 -9.01 7.89 -17.10
C ASP A 299 -10.48 8.16 -17.49
N GLY A 300 -11.01 9.35 -17.20
CA GLY A 300 -12.31 9.74 -17.70
C GLY A 300 -12.75 11.13 -17.29
N VAL A 301 -14.02 11.40 -17.50
CA VAL A 301 -14.70 12.64 -17.12
C VAL A 301 -16.06 12.32 -16.52
N VAL A 302 -16.66 13.28 -15.83
CA VAL A 302 -18.07 13.21 -15.43
C VAL A 302 -18.94 13.68 -16.58
N GLU A 303 -19.95 12.89 -16.94
CA GLU A 303 -20.88 13.16 -18.04
C GLU A 303 -21.54 14.53 -17.86
N GLY A 304 -21.48 15.37 -18.90
CA GLY A 304 -22.01 16.73 -18.87
C GLY A 304 -21.11 17.77 -18.20
N MET A 305 -19.97 17.38 -17.64
CA MET A 305 -18.99 18.28 -17.00
C MET A 305 -17.62 18.17 -17.69
N PRO A 306 -17.40 18.91 -18.80
CA PRO A 306 -16.22 18.75 -19.65
C PRO A 306 -14.89 19.19 -18.99
N ASN A 307 -14.94 19.96 -17.90
CA ASN A 307 -13.76 20.39 -17.14
C ASN A 307 -13.48 19.49 -15.92
N SER A 308 -14.20 18.38 -15.79
CA SER A 308 -13.92 17.38 -14.77
C SER A 308 -12.92 16.35 -15.28
N TRP A 309 -12.24 15.68 -14.37
CA TRP A 309 -11.45 14.49 -14.71
C TRP A 309 -11.63 13.42 -13.64
N VAL A 310 -11.43 12.18 -14.06
CA VAL A 310 -11.57 10.99 -13.23
C VAL A 310 -10.30 10.15 -13.33
N ARG A 311 -9.84 9.65 -12.20
CA ARG A 311 -8.80 8.62 -12.11
C ARG A 311 -9.36 7.50 -11.25
N LEU A 312 -9.57 6.33 -11.86
CA LEU A 312 -10.25 5.21 -11.22
C LEU A 312 -9.47 3.91 -11.40
N ILE A 313 -9.37 3.13 -10.32
CA ILE A 313 -9.11 1.70 -10.38
C ILE A 313 -10.40 0.96 -10.03
N LEU A 314 -10.78 0.02 -10.89
CA LEU A 314 -11.91 -0.87 -10.70
C LEU A 314 -11.40 -2.30 -10.58
N GLU A 315 -11.65 -2.92 -9.43
CA GLU A 315 -11.37 -4.33 -9.19
C GLU A 315 -12.65 -5.02 -8.74
N LYS A 316 -13.23 -5.84 -9.63
CA LYS A 316 -14.55 -6.45 -9.44
C LYS A 316 -15.59 -5.35 -9.19
N ASP A 317 -16.18 -5.32 -8.00
CA ASP A 317 -17.17 -4.31 -7.56
C ASP A 317 -16.56 -3.23 -6.65
N SER A 318 -15.25 -3.28 -6.42
CA SER A 318 -14.52 -2.31 -5.60
C SER A 318 -13.92 -1.23 -6.48
N MET A 319 -14.08 0.03 -6.05
CA MET A 319 -13.56 1.18 -6.76
C MET A 319 -12.69 2.06 -5.84
N THR A 320 -11.55 2.49 -6.35
CA THR A 320 -10.66 3.44 -5.67
C THR A 320 -10.21 4.50 -6.67
N GLY A 321 -10.01 5.74 -6.21
CA GLY A 321 -9.63 6.81 -7.13
C GLY A 321 -10.06 8.19 -6.68
N VAL A 322 -10.07 9.13 -7.63
CA VAL A 322 -10.48 10.52 -7.41
C VAL A 322 -11.30 11.01 -8.62
N VAL A 323 -12.36 11.75 -8.33
CA VAL A 323 -13.10 12.58 -9.29
C VAL A 323 -12.82 14.04 -8.96
N ASN A 324 -12.30 14.81 -9.90
CA ASN A 324 -12.11 16.25 -9.76
C ASN A 324 -13.17 16.98 -10.57
N ILE A 325 -13.92 17.86 -9.91
CA ILE A 325 -14.95 18.71 -10.53
C ILE A 325 -14.65 20.14 -10.10
N ASP A 326 -14.29 21.00 -11.06
CA ASP A 326 -14.00 22.42 -10.82
C ASP A 326 -12.95 22.67 -9.71
N GLY A 327 -11.93 21.80 -9.61
CA GLY A 327 -10.88 21.85 -8.59
C GLY A 327 -11.27 21.20 -7.26
N GLN A 328 -12.52 20.78 -7.09
CA GLN A 328 -12.96 20.03 -5.91
C GLN A 328 -12.80 18.52 -6.14
N GLN A 329 -12.05 17.87 -5.26
CA GLN A 329 -11.79 16.44 -5.33
C GLN A 329 -12.78 15.64 -4.47
N HIS A 330 -13.36 14.60 -5.08
CA HIS A 330 -14.20 13.59 -4.44
C HIS A 330 -13.46 12.25 -4.50
N ARG A 331 -13.08 11.72 -3.34
CA ARG A 331 -12.31 10.47 -3.27
C ARG A 331 -13.25 9.27 -3.40
N LEU A 332 -12.95 8.39 -4.35
CA LEU A 332 -13.59 7.10 -4.50
C LEU A 332 -12.94 6.12 -3.52
N GLN A 333 -13.75 5.55 -2.64
CA GLN A 333 -13.27 4.73 -1.53
C GLN A 333 -13.94 3.36 -1.54
N PRO A 334 -13.20 2.28 -1.30
CA PRO A 334 -13.77 0.95 -1.28
C PRO A 334 -14.53 0.73 0.03
N ALA A 335 -15.42 -0.26 0.04
CA ALA A 335 -16.14 -0.69 1.25
C ALA A 335 -15.28 -1.53 2.22
N ASN A 336 -13.97 -1.62 1.96
CA ASN A 336 -13.03 -2.38 2.79
C ASN A 336 -12.04 -1.45 3.52
N LEU A 337 -11.27 -2.04 4.44
CA LEU A 337 -10.28 -1.36 5.29
C LEU A 337 -8.87 -1.92 5.12
N ILE A 338 -8.55 -2.41 3.93
CA ILE A 338 -7.20 -2.87 3.61
C ILE A 338 -6.23 -1.69 3.73
N GLY A 339 -5.04 -1.93 4.29
CA GLY A 339 -3.99 -0.92 4.44
C GLY A 339 -4.31 0.15 5.47
N THR A 340 -4.94 -0.25 6.58
CA THR A 340 -5.36 0.66 7.66
C THR A 340 -4.76 0.29 9.01
N LEU A 341 -3.66 -0.46 8.98
CA LEU A 341 -3.01 -0.97 10.18
C LEU A 341 -2.48 0.17 11.08
N ASP A 342 -2.17 1.32 10.50
CA ASP A 342 -1.69 2.52 11.20
C ASP A 342 -2.67 3.01 12.28
N TYR A 343 -3.97 2.73 12.16
CA TYR A 343 -4.94 3.05 13.22
C TYR A 343 -4.72 2.27 14.52
N TYR A 344 -4.02 1.13 14.45
CA TYR A 344 -3.79 0.25 15.59
C TYR A 344 -2.40 0.39 16.20
N GLN A 345 -1.47 0.99 15.46
CA GLN A 345 -0.16 1.29 15.99
C GLN A 345 -0.31 2.38 17.07
N PRO A 346 0.33 2.21 18.24
CA PRO A 346 0.30 3.23 19.26
C PRO A 346 0.91 4.50 18.67
N VAL A 347 0.14 5.59 18.63
CA VAL A 347 0.67 6.91 18.31
C VAL A 347 1.82 7.14 19.28
N SER A 348 3.05 7.14 18.78
CA SER A 348 4.24 7.44 19.57
C SER A 348 3.93 8.74 20.30
N LYS A 349 3.69 8.64 21.62
CA LYS A 349 3.34 9.79 22.43
C LYS A 349 4.50 10.76 22.30
N LYS A 350 4.28 11.84 21.55
CA LYS A 350 5.09 13.04 21.62
C LYS A 350 5.29 13.34 23.10
N ILE A 351 6.54 13.51 23.49
CA ILE A 351 6.87 14.17 24.74
C ILE A 351 6.10 15.49 24.73
N ASP A 352 5.12 15.61 25.62
CA ASP A 352 4.29 16.78 25.80
C ASP A 352 5.23 17.92 26.26
N PRO A 353 5.55 18.92 25.41
CA PRO A 353 6.32 20.06 25.86
C PRO A 353 5.30 20.98 26.51
N LEU A 354 5.06 20.79 27.81
CA LEU A 354 4.48 21.81 28.67
C LEU A 354 5.47 22.99 28.76
N ASN A 355 5.65 23.69 27.64
CA ASN A 355 6.17 25.04 27.45
C ASN A 355 6.20 25.31 25.94
N GLY A 356 5.22 26.07 25.47
CA GLY A 356 5.32 26.69 24.15
C GLY A 356 6.49 27.66 24.13
N MET A 357 7.53 27.31 23.38
CA MET A 357 8.39 28.26 22.67
C MET A 357 9.31 27.51 21.71
N HIS A 358 9.16 27.84 20.43
CA HIS A 358 10.05 27.64 19.30
C HIS A 358 10.33 26.21 18.80
N SER A 359 9.88 26.03 17.55
CA SER A 359 10.61 25.38 16.44
C SER A 359 12.09 25.15 16.72
N ASP A 360 12.48 23.90 16.96
CA ASP A 360 13.89 23.50 16.96
C ASP A 360 14.03 21.99 16.72
N LEU A 361 13.04 21.17 17.12
CA LEU A 361 13.00 19.75 16.74
C LEU A 361 12.39 19.51 15.35
N ALA A 362 11.41 20.33 14.95
CA ALA A 362 10.86 20.30 13.59
C ALA A 362 11.89 20.81 12.56
N ASP A 363 12.67 21.84 12.92
CA ASP A 363 13.78 22.35 12.08
C ASP A 363 14.96 21.35 12.01
N SER A 364 15.13 20.48 13.01
CA SER A 364 16.12 19.40 12.96
C SER A 364 15.68 18.19 12.10
N VAL A 365 14.39 18.05 11.79
CA VAL A 365 13.85 16.98 10.91
C VAL A 365 13.69 17.48 9.47
N GLN A 366 13.54 18.80 9.24
CA GLN A 366 13.55 19.42 7.91
C GLN A 366 14.79 19.08 7.07
N GLY A 367 15.92 18.75 7.71
CA GLY A 367 17.15 18.36 7.03
C GLY A 367 17.14 16.95 6.40
N LEU A 368 16.16 16.10 6.72
CA LEU A 368 16.09 14.72 6.23
C LEU A 368 15.07 14.52 5.10
N ASP A 369 14.04 15.34 5.01
CA ASP A 369 12.98 15.18 4.00
C ASP A 369 13.32 15.86 2.66
N ALA A 370 14.23 16.85 2.64
CA ALA A 370 14.65 17.56 1.43
C ALA A 370 16.06 17.15 0.98
N LEU A 371 16.16 16.01 0.28
CA LEU A 371 17.45 15.54 -0.23
C LEU A 371 17.82 16.22 -1.56
N VAL A 372 18.87 17.04 -1.53
CA VAL A 372 19.45 17.64 -2.73
C VAL A 372 20.55 16.72 -3.27
N ALA A 373 20.38 16.24 -4.51
CA ALA A 373 21.40 15.46 -5.17
C ALA A 373 22.66 16.32 -5.44
N PRO A 374 23.87 15.74 -5.39
CA PRO A 374 25.07 16.41 -5.88
C PRO A 374 24.89 16.87 -7.32
N ALA A 375 25.55 17.99 -7.68
CA ALA A 375 25.50 18.54 -9.02
C ALA A 375 25.89 17.47 -10.06
N ALA A 376 25.12 17.41 -11.14
CA ALA A 376 25.36 16.48 -12.22
C ALA A 376 26.78 16.63 -12.76
N THR A 377 27.50 15.52 -12.88
CA THR A 377 28.77 15.54 -13.61
C THR A 377 28.41 15.70 -15.09
N PRO A 378 28.87 16.75 -15.79
CA PRO A 378 28.52 16.96 -17.18
C PRO A 378 29.11 15.83 -18.02
N VAL A 379 28.27 14.85 -18.36
CA VAL A 379 28.66 13.79 -19.30
C VAL A 379 28.77 14.47 -20.66
N SER A 380 29.99 14.62 -21.15
CA SER A 380 30.25 15.18 -22.48
C SER A 380 29.88 14.15 -23.53
N GLY A 381 28.58 14.05 -23.82
CA GLY A 381 28.00 13.15 -24.79
C GLY A 381 27.11 13.94 -25.74
N LEU A 382 27.55 14.04 -27.00
CA LEU A 382 26.85 14.50 -28.20
C LEU A 382 25.52 15.23 -27.97
N GLN A 383 25.57 16.56 -27.98
CA GLN A 383 24.39 17.39 -28.27
C GLN A 383 23.90 17.04 -29.67
N THR A 384 22.98 16.09 -29.76
CA THR A 384 22.14 15.92 -30.94
C THR A 384 21.38 17.24 -31.09
N ARG A 385 21.72 18.01 -32.13
CA ARG A 385 20.96 19.19 -32.58
C ARG A 385 19.63 18.72 -33.19
N ALA A 386 18.85 17.92 -32.47
CA ALA A 386 17.43 17.81 -32.74
C ALA A 386 16.86 19.19 -32.43
N ARG A 387 16.01 19.73 -33.31
CA ARG A 387 15.22 20.92 -32.94
C ARG A 387 14.45 20.53 -31.69
N ASP A 388 14.70 21.21 -30.57
CA ASP A 388 13.91 21.07 -29.35
C ASP A 388 12.50 21.57 -29.66
N VAL A 389 11.69 20.66 -30.17
CA VAL A 389 10.27 20.85 -30.30
C VAL A 389 9.71 20.44 -28.95
N THR A 390 9.46 21.41 -28.07
CA THR A 390 8.76 21.20 -26.79
C THR A 390 7.26 21.32 -27.03
N THR A 391 6.52 20.28 -26.69
CA THR A 391 5.05 20.24 -26.73
C THR A 391 4.43 20.85 -25.47
N ASP A 392 3.15 21.20 -25.54
CA ASP A 392 2.39 21.76 -24.41
C ASP A 392 2.26 20.75 -23.26
N ILE A 393 2.27 19.45 -23.58
CA ILE A 393 2.32 18.36 -22.62
C ILE A 393 3.56 17.52 -22.87
N ARG A 394 4.32 17.19 -21.83
CA ARG A 394 5.48 16.28 -21.91
C ARG A 394 5.21 15.01 -21.12
N ALA A 395 5.61 13.86 -21.64
CA ALA A 395 5.46 12.61 -20.92
C ALA A 395 6.65 12.34 -20.00
N VAL A 396 6.35 11.97 -18.76
CA VAL A 396 7.29 11.55 -17.74
C VAL A 396 7.19 10.04 -17.62
N ALA A 397 8.17 9.37 -18.19
CA ALA A 397 8.30 7.92 -18.14
C ALA A 397 8.72 7.51 -16.71
N VAL A 398 7.87 6.76 -16.01
CA VAL A 398 8.05 6.35 -14.62
C VAL A 398 8.11 4.84 -14.57
N SER A 399 9.03 4.28 -13.79
CA SER A 399 9.02 2.88 -13.40
C SER A 399 8.67 2.74 -11.92
N ILE A 400 7.96 1.66 -11.55
CA ILE A 400 7.64 1.37 -10.15
C ILE A 400 8.12 -0.02 -9.74
N VAL A 401 8.53 -0.12 -8.48
CA VAL A 401 8.91 -1.35 -7.82
C VAL A 401 8.08 -1.49 -6.56
N VAL A 402 7.38 -2.60 -6.39
CA VAL A 402 6.62 -2.95 -5.19
C VAL A 402 7.38 -4.04 -4.45
N ASP A 403 7.86 -3.73 -3.24
CA ASP A 403 8.53 -4.74 -2.42
C ASP A 403 7.54 -5.71 -1.78
N SER A 404 8.06 -6.82 -1.26
CA SER A 404 7.24 -7.88 -0.69
C SER A 404 6.50 -7.44 0.57
N GLN A 405 7.05 -6.50 1.35
CA GLN A 405 6.44 -6.01 2.58
C GLN A 405 5.27 -5.08 2.29
N PHE A 406 5.39 -4.22 1.28
CA PHE A 406 4.32 -3.35 0.80
C PHE A 406 3.16 -4.20 0.27
N ASP A 407 3.48 -5.21 -0.54
CA ASP A 407 2.47 -6.13 -1.06
C ASP A 407 1.73 -6.88 0.06
N ARG A 408 2.45 -7.36 1.09
CA ARG A 408 1.80 -7.98 2.26
C ARG A 408 0.96 -7.01 3.08
N TYR A 409 1.40 -5.77 3.26
CA TYR A 409 0.62 -4.75 3.98
C TYR A 409 -0.78 -4.58 3.35
N TYR A 410 -0.87 -4.68 2.03
CA TYR A 410 -2.12 -4.66 1.27
C TYR A 410 -2.69 -6.06 0.95
N ALA A 411 -2.31 -7.09 1.70
CA ALA A 411 -2.79 -8.46 1.56
C ALA A 411 -2.66 -9.07 0.14
N GLY A 412 -1.59 -8.71 -0.58
CA GLY A 412 -1.34 -9.10 -1.97
C GLY A 412 -1.85 -8.11 -3.02
N GLY A 413 -2.38 -6.97 -2.58
CA GLY A 413 -2.89 -5.88 -3.42
C GLY A 413 -1.94 -4.69 -3.55
N GLY A 414 -0.64 -4.86 -3.28
CA GLY A 414 0.32 -3.75 -3.25
C GLY A 414 0.46 -3.06 -4.60
N MET A 415 0.51 -3.84 -5.70
CA MET A 415 0.55 -3.30 -7.06
C MET A 415 -0.70 -2.45 -7.38
N ALA A 416 -1.89 -2.91 -7.00
CA ALA A 416 -3.12 -2.14 -7.20
C ALA A 416 -3.10 -0.81 -6.41
N ALA A 417 -2.62 -0.83 -5.17
CA ALA A 417 -2.47 0.38 -4.36
C ALA A 417 -1.46 1.37 -4.96
N ALA A 418 -0.31 0.88 -5.43
CA ALA A 418 0.71 1.71 -6.09
C ALA A 418 0.18 2.35 -7.38
N LEU A 419 -0.49 1.56 -8.23
CA LEU A 419 -1.12 2.04 -9.46
C LEU A 419 -2.23 3.06 -9.19
N ASN A 420 -2.99 2.91 -8.10
CA ASN A 420 -4.02 3.88 -7.72
C ASN A 420 -3.37 5.25 -7.42
N SER A 421 -2.30 5.26 -6.62
CA SER A 421 -1.56 6.48 -6.32
C SER A 421 -0.96 7.11 -7.58
N LEU A 422 -0.37 6.29 -8.48
CA LEU A 422 0.24 6.78 -9.71
C LEU A 422 -0.81 7.34 -10.70
N ASN A 423 -1.97 6.69 -10.83
CA ASN A 423 -3.06 7.15 -11.68
C ASN A 423 -3.63 8.49 -11.17
N ILE A 424 -3.78 8.65 -9.85
CA ILE A 424 -4.19 9.94 -9.27
C ILE A 424 -3.13 11.01 -9.53
N ALA A 425 -1.85 10.70 -9.32
CA ALA A 425 -0.74 11.62 -9.61
C ALA A 425 -0.73 12.08 -11.08
N ASP A 426 -0.97 11.16 -12.03
CA ASP A 426 -1.09 11.51 -13.46
C ASP A 426 -2.16 12.58 -13.71
N GLY A 427 -3.34 12.45 -13.10
CA GLY A 427 -4.40 13.46 -13.21
C GLY A 427 -3.95 14.86 -12.77
N VAL A 428 -3.22 14.93 -11.65
CA VAL A 428 -2.70 16.19 -11.08
C VAL A 428 -1.61 16.80 -11.96
N TYR A 429 -0.66 15.99 -12.43
CA TYR A 429 0.44 16.48 -13.26
C TYR A 429 -0.01 16.90 -14.66
N ARG A 430 -1.09 16.31 -15.19
CA ARG A 430 -1.64 16.70 -16.51
C ARG A 430 -2.13 18.13 -16.52
N GLU A 431 -2.68 18.62 -15.41
CA GLU A 431 -3.04 20.04 -15.25
C GLU A 431 -1.81 20.97 -15.37
N LEU A 432 -0.60 20.44 -15.17
CA LEU A 432 0.67 21.16 -15.30
C LEU A 432 1.41 20.84 -16.62
N GLY A 433 0.76 20.20 -17.58
CA GLY A 433 1.37 19.84 -18.86
C GLY A 433 2.42 18.72 -18.74
N LEU A 434 2.26 17.83 -17.77
CA LEU A 434 3.05 16.61 -17.61
C LEU A 434 2.13 15.40 -17.57
N ALA A 435 2.32 14.41 -18.44
CA ALA A 435 1.57 13.17 -18.38
C ALA A 435 2.48 12.05 -17.88
N LEU A 436 2.01 11.24 -16.92
CA LEU A 436 2.81 10.10 -16.47
C LEU A 436 2.55 8.91 -17.39
N THR A 437 3.62 8.20 -17.75
CA THR A 437 3.55 6.87 -18.36
C THR A 437 4.30 5.87 -17.50
N LEU A 438 3.78 4.65 -17.40
CA LEU A 438 4.40 3.57 -16.65
C LEU A 438 5.18 2.66 -17.60
N ASP A 439 6.50 2.67 -17.51
CA ASP A 439 7.38 1.83 -18.34
C ASP A 439 7.46 0.43 -17.75
N GLU A 440 8.04 0.30 -16.56
CA GLU A 440 8.23 -0.97 -15.88
C GLU A 440 7.43 -1.02 -14.58
N ALA A 441 6.77 -2.14 -14.34
CA ALA A 441 6.09 -2.45 -13.09
C ALA A 441 6.60 -3.78 -12.52
N LEU A 442 7.43 -3.68 -11.50
CA LEU A 442 8.10 -4.82 -10.86
C LEU A 442 7.49 -5.13 -9.50
N THR A 443 7.23 -6.39 -9.21
CA THR A 443 6.81 -6.85 -7.87
C THR A 443 7.77 -7.89 -7.32
N PHE A 444 8.27 -7.69 -6.11
CA PHE A 444 9.13 -8.66 -5.44
C PHE A 444 8.34 -9.69 -4.65
N ALA A 445 8.65 -10.97 -4.89
CA ALA A 445 8.25 -12.05 -4.00
C ALA A 445 9.19 -12.12 -2.79
N GLU A 446 8.63 -12.42 -1.61
CA GLU A 446 9.35 -12.51 -0.33
C GLU A 446 10.70 -13.24 -0.39
N ALA A 447 10.70 -14.44 -0.98
CA ALA A 447 11.88 -15.30 -1.00
C ALA A 447 13.04 -14.73 -1.83
N SER A 448 12.77 -13.70 -2.62
CA SER A 448 13.68 -13.10 -3.59
C SER A 448 13.58 -11.57 -3.58
N ASP A 449 13.27 -10.97 -2.44
CA ASP A 449 13.14 -9.52 -2.31
C ASP A 449 14.47 -8.89 -1.87
N PRO A 450 15.22 -8.23 -2.79
CA PRO A 450 16.47 -7.56 -2.43
C PRO A 450 16.25 -6.31 -1.57
N MET A 451 15.01 -5.80 -1.51
CA MET A 451 14.60 -4.63 -0.74
C MET A 451 13.98 -4.97 0.61
N ASN A 452 13.98 -6.23 1.03
CA ASN A 452 13.65 -6.60 2.41
C ASN A 452 14.84 -6.29 3.34
N LEU A 453 14.97 -5.02 3.72
CA LEU A 453 16.11 -4.48 4.48
C LEU A 453 15.92 -4.56 6.00
N GLY A 454 14.72 -4.89 6.46
CA GLY A 454 14.36 -4.84 7.88
C GLY A 454 14.24 -3.41 8.39
N THR A 455 14.40 -3.22 9.70
CA THR A 455 14.20 -1.91 10.35
C THR A 455 15.38 -0.97 10.12
N VAL A 456 15.22 0.01 9.24
CA VAL A 456 16.23 1.04 8.92
C VAL A 456 15.58 2.43 8.73
N THR A 457 16.36 3.49 8.52
CA THR A 457 15.82 4.81 8.15
C THR A 457 15.34 4.82 6.69
N LEU A 458 14.39 5.68 6.35
CA LEU A 458 13.90 5.79 4.97
C LEU A 458 15.00 6.27 4.01
N GLU A 459 15.94 7.10 4.49
CA GLU A 459 17.15 7.47 3.74
C GLU A 459 18.01 6.24 3.39
N SER A 460 18.15 5.29 4.32
CA SER A 460 18.90 4.06 4.06
C SER A 460 18.22 3.24 2.96
N ILE A 461 16.88 3.13 3.00
CA ILE A 461 16.11 2.45 1.96
C ILE A 461 16.29 3.14 0.60
N LEU A 462 16.15 4.47 0.53
CA LEU A 462 16.34 5.24 -0.71
C LEU A 462 17.74 5.04 -1.31
N ARG A 463 18.78 5.02 -0.47
CA ARG A 463 20.16 4.78 -0.92
C ARG A 463 20.36 3.35 -1.44
N SER A 464 19.84 2.35 -0.75
CA SER A 464 19.86 0.97 -1.23
C SER A 464 19.06 0.80 -2.53
N PHE A 465 17.94 1.49 -2.67
CA PHE A 465 17.15 1.47 -3.91
C PHE A 465 17.86 2.17 -5.08
N ARG A 466 18.58 3.26 -4.81
CA ARG A 466 19.50 3.87 -5.77
C ARG A 466 20.56 2.88 -6.25
N ASP A 467 21.16 2.11 -5.34
CA ASP A 467 22.16 1.11 -5.71
C ASP A 467 21.53 -0.01 -6.57
N TYR A 468 20.30 -0.44 -6.24
CA TYR A 468 19.52 -1.37 -7.06
C TYR A 468 19.24 -0.81 -8.47
N ARG A 469 18.78 0.43 -8.57
CA ARG A 469 18.54 1.15 -9.84
C ARG A 469 19.80 1.22 -10.71
N LEU A 470 20.98 1.35 -10.11
CA LEU A 470 22.26 1.37 -10.81
C LEU A 470 22.72 -0.03 -11.23
N GLU A 471 22.54 -1.04 -10.39
CA GLU A 471 22.82 -2.44 -10.69
C GLU A 471 22.00 -2.91 -11.91
N TYR A 472 20.72 -2.56 -11.94
CA TYR A 472 19.78 -2.89 -13.02
C TYR A 472 19.57 -1.71 -13.98
N SER A 473 20.63 -0.94 -14.26
CA SER A 473 20.52 0.30 -15.04
C SER A 473 19.89 0.15 -16.42
N THR A 474 20.04 -1.01 -17.08
CA THR A 474 19.45 -1.29 -18.39
C THR A 474 17.95 -1.50 -18.33
N LEU A 475 17.42 -2.02 -17.20
CA LEU A 475 15.99 -2.25 -17.02
C LEU A 475 15.23 -0.93 -17.01
N PHE A 476 15.76 0.07 -16.31
CA PHE A 476 15.14 1.39 -16.14
C PHE A 476 15.76 2.46 -17.04
N ALA A 477 16.36 2.08 -18.18
CA ALA A 477 17.14 3.00 -19.00
C ALA A 477 16.30 4.12 -19.63
N ASP A 478 15.04 3.80 -19.96
CA ASP A 478 14.11 4.71 -20.64
C ASP A 478 13.26 5.54 -19.66
N SER A 479 13.26 5.18 -18.37
CA SER A 479 12.50 5.90 -17.35
C SER A 479 13.18 7.19 -16.92
N ALA A 480 12.39 8.26 -16.85
CA ALA A 480 12.79 9.54 -16.28
C ALA A 480 12.88 9.50 -14.74
N LEU A 481 12.07 8.64 -14.11
CA LEU A 481 11.99 8.44 -12.65
C LEU A 481 11.69 6.98 -12.31
N THR A 482 12.18 6.49 -11.17
CA THR A 482 11.90 5.15 -10.64
C THR A 482 11.48 5.22 -9.17
N TYR A 483 10.34 4.63 -8.80
CA TYR A 483 9.82 4.69 -7.44
C TYR A 483 9.70 3.32 -6.78
N LEU A 484 10.15 3.23 -5.52
CA LEU A 484 9.93 2.07 -4.67
C LEU A 484 8.73 2.31 -3.74
N PHE A 485 7.80 1.37 -3.73
CA PHE A 485 6.76 1.23 -2.74
C PHE A 485 7.21 0.19 -1.73
N THR A 486 7.49 0.62 -0.50
CA THR A 486 8.12 -0.22 0.51
C THR A 486 7.31 -0.34 1.79
N GLY A 487 7.09 -1.57 2.25
CA GLY A 487 6.46 -1.85 3.55
C GLY A 487 7.46 -2.11 4.67
N ASN A 488 8.77 -1.91 4.45
CA ASN A 488 9.77 -2.15 5.48
C ASN A 488 9.46 -1.34 6.74
N PRO A 489 9.63 -1.93 7.93
CA PRO A 489 9.58 -1.16 9.17
C PRO A 489 10.67 -0.09 9.15
N LYS A 490 10.36 1.08 9.72
CA LYS A 490 11.24 2.24 9.69
C LYS A 490 11.56 2.75 11.09
N SER A 491 12.79 3.23 11.29
CA SER A 491 13.26 3.79 12.56
C SER A 491 13.01 5.30 12.71
N ASP A 492 12.51 5.95 11.66
CA ASP A 492 12.21 7.38 11.61
C ASP A 492 10.71 7.66 11.35
N VAL A 493 10.32 8.94 11.36
CA VAL A 493 8.92 9.37 11.19
C VAL A 493 8.56 9.69 9.75
N THR A 494 9.55 9.85 8.86
CA THR A 494 9.38 10.19 7.44
C THR A 494 8.53 9.13 6.72
N LEU A 495 7.61 9.57 5.84
CA LEU A 495 6.66 8.69 5.15
C LEU A 495 7.06 8.42 3.69
N GLY A 496 7.72 9.38 3.04
CA GLY A 496 8.21 9.29 1.68
C GLY A 496 9.49 10.09 1.56
N LEU A 497 10.29 9.77 0.55
CA LEU A 497 11.54 10.49 0.31
C LEU A 497 11.93 10.42 -1.16
N ALA A 498 12.27 11.57 -1.74
CA ALA A 498 12.80 11.67 -3.10
C ALA A 498 13.90 12.73 -3.18
N TRP A 499 14.74 12.62 -4.20
CA TRP A 499 15.76 13.62 -4.49
C TRP A 499 15.16 14.78 -5.28
N ILE A 500 15.52 16.02 -4.92
CA ILE A 500 14.96 17.21 -5.56
C ILE A 500 15.58 17.49 -6.93
N ASP A 501 14.74 17.78 -7.93
CA ASP A 501 15.11 18.14 -9.31
C ASP A 501 15.94 17.07 -10.04
N THR A 502 15.55 15.81 -9.86
CA THR A 502 16.34 14.66 -10.30
C THR A 502 15.74 13.84 -11.43
N ALA A 503 14.57 14.23 -11.96
CA ALA A 503 14.10 13.65 -13.21
C ALA A 503 15.20 13.69 -14.27
N CYS A 504 15.41 12.55 -14.95
CA CYS A 504 16.49 12.27 -15.90
C CYS A 504 17.91 12.05 -15.32
N ARG A 505 18.11 12.00 -13.99
CA ARG A 505 19.43 11.76 -13.36
C ARG A 505 19.73 10.26 -13.29
N LEU A 506 19.99 9.66 -14.44
CA LEU A 506 20.29 8.22 -14.62
C LEU A 506 21.57 7.74 -13.93
N ASP A 507 22.28 8.61 -13.19
CA ASP A 507 23.32 8.23 -12.23
C ASP A 507 22.73 7.80 -10.85
N GLY A 508 21.46 7.37 -10.88
CA GLY A 508 20.73 6.74 -9.79
C GLY A 508 20.05 7.73 -8.83
N TYR A 509 20.04 9.03 -9.15
CA TYR A 509 19.35 10.02 -8.34
C TYR A 509 17.89 10.24 -8.78
N ASP A 510 17.50 9.70 -9.93
CA ASP A 510 16.15 9.62 -10.48
C ASP A 510 15.21 8.70 -9.68
N VAL A 511 15.43 8.54 -8.38
CA VAL A 511 14.70 7.60 -7.53
C VAL A 511 13.94 8.26 -6.39
N GLY A 512 12.82 7.64 -5.99
CA GLY A 512 12.06 7.99 -4.80
C GLY A 512 11.50 6.76 -4.09
N VAL A 513 11.08 6.92 -2.83
CA VAL A 513 10.51 5.86 -2.00
C VAL A 513 9.23 6.36 -1.35
N THR A 514 8.21 5.52 -1.29
CA THR A 514 6.96 5.77 -0.55
C THR A 514 6.62 4.59 0.36
N THR A 515 6.02 4.89 1.51
CA THR A 515 5.55 3.87 2.48
C THR A 515 4.01 3.76 2.47
N PRO A 516 3.43 2.68 3.00
CA PRO A 516 1.99 2.58 3.15
C PRO A 516 1.43 3.73 4.00
N SER A 517 0.31 4.29 3.56
CA SER A 517 -0.34 5.40 4.23
C SER A 517 -1.78 5.55 3.74
N THR A 518 -2.67 6.01 4.60
CA THR A 518 -4.04 6.40 4.21
C THR A 518 -4.08 7.60 3.23
N PHE A 519 -2.94 8.26 3.03
CA PHE A 519 -2.73 9.37 2.09
C PHE A 519 -1.72 9.02 1.00
N GLY A 520 -1.59 7.74 0.63
CA GLY A 520 -0.56 7.26 -0.32
C GLY A 520 -0.57 7.97 -1.68
N ASP A 521 -1.73 8.44 -2.14
CA ASP A 521 -1.90 9.25 -3.35
C ASP A 521 -1.32 10.66 -3.19
N VAL A 522 -1.62 11.34 -2.08
CA VAL A 522 -1.02 12.63 -1.71
C VAL A 522 0.50 12.47 -1.58
N LEU A 523 0.94 11.41 -0.90
CA LEU A 523 2.35 11.14 -0.63
C LEU A 523 3.14 10.93 -1.92
N LEU A 524 2.71 10.04 -2.81
CA LEU A 524 3.41 9.83 -4.08
C LEU A 524 3.46 11.12 -4.92
N THR A 525 2.36 11.87 -4.97
CA THR A 525 2.31 13.13 -5.72
C THR A 525 3.24 14.19 -5.10
N HIS A 526 3.39 14.20 -3.78
CA HIS A 526 4.36 15.04 -3.08
C HIS A 526 5.81 14.67 -3.46
N GLU A 527 6.16 13.38 -3.38
CA GLU A 527 7.51 12.91 -3.69
C GLU A 527 7.87 13.12 -5.17
N LEU A 528 6.93 12.91 -6.10
CA LEU A 528 7.11 13.26 -7.51
C LEU A 528 7.35 14.76 -7.68
N GLY A 529 6.74 15.59 -6.82
CA GLY A 529 6.93 17.03 -6.79
C GLY A 529 8.38 17.38 -6.53
N HIS A 530 9.01 16.73 -5.55
CA HIS A 530 10.44 16.85 -5.30
C HIS A 530 11.27 16.46 -6.51
N SER A 531 11.05 15.27 -7.08
CA SER A 531 11.78 14.81 -8.27
C SER A 531 11.65 15.73 -9.48
N LEU A 532 10.54 16.47 -9.59
CA LEU A 532 10.28 17.47 -10.62
C LEU A 532 10.67 18.91 -10.20
N GLY A 533 11.36 19.07 -9.07
CA GLY A 533 12.05 20.29 -8.67
C GLY A 533 11.34 21.15 -7.63
N ALA A 534 10.17 20.75 -7.14
CA ALA A 534 9.51 21.44 -6.04
C ALA A 534 10.27 21.23 -4.72
N LYS A 535 10.34 22.29 -3.91
CA LYS A 535 10.74 22.22 -2.51
C LYS A 535 9.49 22.19 -1.64
N HIS A 536 9.67 21.98 -0.35
CA HIS A 536 8.60 22.26 0.59
C HIS A 536 8.19 23.73 0.51
N ASP A 537 6.90 23.99 0.67
CA ASP A 537 6.36 25.34 0.64
C ASP A 537 6.96 26.24 1.74
N THR A 538 7.27 25.65 2.90
CA THR A 538 7.96 26.31 4.02
C THR A 538 9.38 26.78 3.69
N ASP A 539 9.99 26.24 2.63
CA ASP A 539 11.33 26.61 2.16
C ASP A 539 11.27 27.62 1.00
N THR A 540 10.08 28.19 0.75
CA THR A 540 9.79 29.11 -0.35
C THR A 540 9.01 30.33 0.17
N GLU A 541 8.58 31.20 -0.74
CA GLU A 541 7.70 32.33 -0.42
C GLU A 541 6.22 31.94 -0.23
N CYS A 542 5.86 30.66 -0.45
CA CYS A 542 4.50 30.14 -0.31
C CYS A 542 4.24 29.45 1.05
N ASP A 543 4.88 29.93 2.13
CA ASP A 543 4.86 29.31 3.46
C ASP A 543 3.57 29.56 4.28
N ASP A 544 2.49 30.04 3.64
CA ASP A 544 1.26 30.49 4.29
C ASP A 544 0.09 29.49 4.22
N ASN A 545 0.15 28.49 3.34
CA ASN A 545 -0.91 27.49 3.18
C ASN A 545 -0.47 26.07 3.57
N SER A 546 -0.76 25.71 4.82
CA SER A 546 -0.49 24.36 5.35
C SER A 546 -1.29 23.20 4.73
N ARG A 547 -2.17 23.50 3.77
CA ARG A 547 -2.98 22.49 3.05
C ARG A 547 -2.43 22.17 1.67
N SER A 548 -1.48 22.94 1.17
CA SER A 548 -0.85 22.69 -0.13
C SER A 548 -0.13 21.34 -0.15
N LEU A 549 -0.06 20.74 -1.34
CA LEU A 549 0.53 19.42 -1.56
C LEU A 549 1.98 19.34 -1.09
N MET A 550 2.79 20.38 -1.31
CA MET A 550 4.21 20.42 -0.90
C MET A 550 4.44 20.93 0.52
N TRP A 551 3.40 20.93 1.37
CA TRP A 551 3.60 21.19 2.79
C TRP A 551 4.37 20.01 3.43
N PRO A 552 5.40 20.25 4.26
CA PRO A 552 6.28 19.19 4.80
C PRO A 552 5.59 18.21 5.76
N ASN A 553 4.35 18.48 6.18
CA ASN A 553 3.59 17.61 7.07
C ASN A 553 2.27 17.19 6.41
N ILE A 554 2.24 16.00 5.84
CA ILE A 554 1.03 15.44 5.22
C ILE A 554 0.02 15.04 6.30
N SER A 555 -1.24 15.40 6.09
CA SER A 555 -2.35 15.05 6.98
C SER A 555 -3.65 14.87 6.19
N SER A 556 -4.73 14.52 6.89
CA SER A 556 -6.07 14.46 6.29
C SER A 556 -6.62 15.81 5.80
N ARG A 557 -5.89 16.91 6.01
CA ARG A 557 -6.24 18.25 5.53
C ARG A 557 -5.40 18.69 4.33
N THR A 558 -4.35 17.94 4.00
CA THR A 558 -3.52 18.21 2.83
C THR A 558 -4.34 17.91 1.58
N GLU A 559 -4.41 18.90 0.70
CA GLU A 559 -5.12 18.87 -0.57
C GLU A 559 -4.13 18.47 -1.66
N ILE A 560 -4.60 17.78 -2.70
CA ILE A 560 -3.76 17.42 -3.85
C ILE A 560 -3.75 18.62 -4.82
N GLU A 561 -3.29 19.76 -4.33
CA GLU A 561 -3.09 20.99 -5.10
C GLU A 561 -1.73 21.62 -4.74
N PHE A 562 -0.95 21.95 -5.76
CA PHE A 562 0.32 22.65 -5.60
C PHE A 562 0.12 24.13 -5.28
N SER A 563 0.99 24.68 -4.42
CA SER A 563 1.15 26.13 -4.28
C SER A 563 1.68 26.76 -5.58
N GLN A 564 1.62 28.09 -5.69
CA GLN A 564 2.17 28.78 -6.87
C GLN A 564 3.69 28.57 -7.02
N CYS A 565 4.40 28.46 -5.90
CA CYS A 565 5.85 28.21 -5.88
C CYS A 565 6.17 26.82 -6.44
N SER A 566 5.48 25.79 -5.94
CA SER A 566 5.67 24.43 -6.42
C SER A 566 5.23 24.26 -7.88
N LYS A 567 4.09 24.86 -8.28
CA LYS A 567 3.62 24.88 -9.68
C LYS A 567 4.71 25.43 -10.61
N THR A 568 5.35 26.53 -10.21
CA THR A 568 6.41 27.14 -11.00
C THR A 568 7.63 26.22 -11.15
N SER A 569 8.08 25.58 -10.07
CA SER A 569 9.20 24.63 -10.12
C SER A 569 8.88 23.42 -10.99
N VAL A 570 7.71 22.79 -10.79
CA VAL A 570 7.29 21.61 -11.56
C VAL A 570 7.18 21.95 -13.05
N LEU A 571 6.62 23.11 -13.41
CA LEU A 571 6.52 23.55 -14.81
C LEU A 571 7.89 23.70 -15.48
N GLN A 572 8.94 24.07 -14.74
CA GLN A 572 10.30 24.16 -15.29
C GLN A 572 10.86 22.79 -15.69
N SER A 573 10.42 21.70 -15.04
CA SER A 573 10.86 20.34 -15.38
C SER A 573 10.45 19.92 -16.80
N ARG A 574 9.42 20.54 -17.39
CA ARG A 574 9.00 20.31 -18.79
C ARG A 574 10.12 20.56 -19.79
N ALA A 575 11.14 21.33 -19.46
CA ALA A 575 12.29 21.59 -20.33
C ALA A 575 13.33 20.45 -20.33
N LYS A 576 13.20 19.43 -19.47
CA LYS A 576 14.14 18.32 -19.41
C LYS A 576 14.09 17.50 -20.71
N SER A 577 15.26 17.18 -21.25
CA SER A 577 15.41 16.57 -22.58
C SER A 577 15.07 15.08 -22.64
N CYS A 578 15.06 14.38 -21.50
CA CYS A 578 14.68 12.96 -21.48
C CYS A 578 13.16 12.74 -21.50
N LEU A 579 12.38 13.77 -21.16
CA LEU A 579 10.93 13.67 -21.21
C LEU A 579 10.49 13.49 -22.66
N GLU A 580 9.46 12.72 -22.92
CA GLU A 580 9.00 12.52 -24.29
C GLU A 580 8.11 13.69 -24.73
N ASN A 581 8.16 14.00 -26.01
CA ASN A 581 7.18 14.90 -26.60
C ASN A 581 5.87 14.16 -26.78
N SER A 582 4.79 14.79 -26.36
CA SER A 582 3.48 14.18 -26.36
C SER A 582 2.42 15.16 -26.84
N VAL A 583 1.37 14.64 -27.46
CA VAL A 583 0.24 15.40 -27.98
C VAL A 583 -1.06 14.70 -27.57
N ASN A 584 -2.15 15.45 -27.63
CA ASN A 584 -3.49 14.95 -27.43
C ASN A 584 -4.33 15.21 -28.69
N LEU A 585 -4.17 14.43 -29.76
CA LEU A 585 -4.93 14.67 -30.98
C LEU A 585 -6.37 14.20 -30.83
N SER A 586 -7.33 14.96 -31.38
CA SER A 586 -8.71 14.50 -31.45
C SER A 586 -9.24 14.38 -32.87
N LEU A 587 -10.21 13.49 -33.03
CA LEU A 587 -10.82 13.10 -34.29
C LEU A 587 -12.33 13.02 -34.10
N SER A 588 -13.08 13.65 -34.99
CA SER A 588 -14.53 13.50 -35.06
C SER A 588 -14.95 13.10 -36.47
N ALA A 589 -16.09 12.43 -36.58
CA ALA A 589 -16.64 11.97 -37.86
C ALA A 589 -18.08 12.47 -38.03
N ALA A 590 -18.39 12.93 -39.24
CA ALA A 590 -19.72 13.37 -39.65
C ALA A 590 -20.10 12.72 -40.98
N SER A 591 -21.39 12.38 -41.14
CA SER A 591 -21.94 11.94 -42.42
C SER A 591 -22.77 13.05 -43.07
N ALA A 592 -22.59 13.24 -44.38
CA ALA A 592 -23.43 14.07 -45.24
C ALA A 592 -24.27 13.21 -46.21
N GLY A 593 -24.45 11.92 -45.93
CA GLY A 593 -25.19 10.97 -46.77
C GLY A 593 -24.34 10.40 -47.91
N SER A 594 -23.91 11.26 -48.83
CA SER A 594 -23.04 10.86 -49.97
C SER A 594 -21.54 10.93 -49.65
N SER A 595 -21.17 11.44 -48.47
CA SER A 595 -19.78 11.53 -48.03
C SER A 595 -19.67 11.39 -46.51
N LEU A 596 -18.51 10.90 -46.07
CA LEU A 596 -18.06 10.95 -44.69
C LEU A 596 -16.96 12.00 -44.56
N VAL A 597 -16.99 12.78 -43.49
CA VAL A 597 -15.99 13.80 -43.18
C VAL A 597 -15.37 13.49 -41.84
N PHE A 598 -14.06 13.35 -41.83
CA PHE A 598 -13.27 13.24 -40.60
C PHE A 598 -12.61 14.58 -40.30
N GLU A 599 -12.92 15.18 -39.15
CA GLU A 599 -12.29 16.41 -38.67
C GLU A 599 -11.26 16.07 -37.60
N MET A 600 -10.00 16.35 -37.92
CA MET A 600 -8.83 16.19 -37.07
C MET A 600 -8.55 17.52 -36.37
N PHE A 601 -8.20 17.47 -35.09
CA PHE A 601 -7.86 18.66 -34.30
C PHE A 601 -6.53 18.44 -33.57
N ASN A 602 -5.62 19.41 -33.74
CA ASN A 602 -4.42 19.52 -32.91
C ASN A 602 -4.65 20.58 -31.84
N PRO A 603 -4.91 20.22 -30.57
CA PRO A 603 -5.11 21.18 -29.50
C PRO A 603 -3.80 21.77 -28.95
N ASP A 604 -2.63 21.27 -29.37
CA ASP A 604 -1.36 21.82 -28.92
C ASP A 604 -1.19 23.26 -29.48
N GLY A 605 -0.81 24.19 -28.62
CA GLY A 605 -0.66 25.61 -28.92
C GLY A 605 0.69 26.00 -29.52
N SER A 606 1.65 25.07 -29.58
CA SER A 606 3.03 25.35 -29.98
C SER A 606 3.62 24.38 -31.02
N LEU A 607 3.07 23.17 -31.14
CA LEU A 607 3.57 22.09 -31.98
C LEU A 607 2.89 22.03 -33.36
N THR A 608 3.69 22.10 -34.42
CA THR A 608 3.29 21.59 -35.75
C THR A 608 3.77 20.15 -35.88
N LEU A 609 2.89 19.23 -36.27
CA LEU A 609 3.22 17.80 -36.36
C LEU A 609 2.70 17.15 -37.64
N ASP A 610 3.34 16.05 -38.02
CA ASP A 610 2.81 15.13 -39.01
C ASP A 610 2.00 14.04 -38.31
N ALA A 611 0.90 13.62 -38.92
CA ALA A 611 0.04 12.55 -38.42
C ALA A 611 -0.37 11.60 -39.56
N GLN A 612 -0.92 10.46 -39.17
CA GLN A 612 -1.54 9.50 -40.07
C GLN A 612 -3.00 9.30 -39.69
N LEU A 613 -3.89 9.33 -40.67
CA LEU A 613 -5.28 8.92 -40.51
C LEU A 613 -5.42 7.52 -41.11
N LEU A 614 -5.56 6.51 -40.26
CA LEU A 614 -5.88 5.14 -40.65
C LEU A 614 -7.41 5.04 -40.75
N VAL A 615 -7.94 4.66 -41.90
CA VAL A 615 -9.38 4.50 -42.14
C VAL A 615 -9.68 3.05 -42.45
N GLU A 616 -10.66 2.47 -41.77
CA GLU A 616 -11.15 1.10 -41.94
C GLU A 616 -12.63 1.10 -42.32
N THR A 617 -12.98 0.34 -43.35
CA THR A 617 -14.35 0.13 -43.83
C THR A 617 -14.79 -1.29 -43.52
N SER A 618 -16.10 -1.50 -43.36
CA SER A 618 -16.66 -2.84 -43.09
C SER A 618 -16.83 -3.68 -44.36
N ALA A 619 -16.74 -3.05 -45.54
CA ALA A 619 -16.77 -3.73 -46.83
C ALA A 619 -15.76 -3.11 -47.81
N PRO A 620 -15.24 -3.90 -48.78
CA PRO A 620 -14.42 -3.36 -49.85
C PRO A 620 -15.23 -2.39 -50.71
N ASP A 621 -14.54 -1.39 -51.27
CA ASP A 621 -15.12 -0.35 -52.13
C ASP A 621 -16.24 0.49 -51.47
N GLN A 622 -16.36 0.45 -50.13
CA GLN A 622 -17.36 1.25 -49.40
C GLN A 622 -17.10 2.76 -49.55
N LEU A 623 -15.83 3.15 -49.57
CA LEU A 623 -15.38 4.53 -49.75
C LEU A 623 -14.49 4.67 -50.98
N ILE A 624 -14.57 5.85 -51.60
CA ILE A 624 -13.62 6.29 -52.62
C ILE A 624 -12.48 7.03 -51.91
N TRP A 625 -11.28 6.46 -51.97
CA TRP A 625 -10.10 7.03 -51.30
C TRP A 625 -9.68 8.36 -51.95
N PRO A 626 -9.59 9.47 -51.20
CA PRO A 626 -9.17 10.75 -51.75
C PRO A 626 -7.66 10.73 -52.06
N ALA A 627 -7.22 11.71 -52.87
CA ALA A 627 -5.80 11.87 -53.17
C ALA A 627 -4.99 12.10 -51.88
N GLY A 628 -3.90 11.35 -51.71
CA GLY A 628 -3.07 11.38 -50.50
C GLY A 628 -3.33 10.22 -49.52
N CYS A 629 -4.40 9.44 -49.72
CA CYS A 629 -4.64 8.18 -49.02
C CYS A 629 -4.13 6.99 -49.85
N GLN A 630 -3.43 6.07 -49.19
CA GLN A 630 -2.92 4.84 -49.80
C GLN A 630 -3.69 3.65 -49.24
N ALA A 631 -4.39 2.91 -50.10
CA ALA A 631 -5.05 1.66 -49.70
C ALA A 631 -4.01 0.66 -49.16
N GLN A 632 -4.23 0.16 -47.95
CA GLN A 632 -3.40 -0.86 -47.31
C GLN A 632 -4.00 -2.25 -47.55
N THR A 633 -5.32 -2.35 -47.50
CA THR A 633 -6.10 -3.55 -47.79
C THR A 633 -7.35 -3.16 -48.60
N PRO A 634 -8.17 -4.11 -49.09
CA PRO A 634 -9.46 -3.78 -49.72
C PRO A 634 -10.40 -2.98 -48.81
N THR A 635 -10.21 -3.05 -47.49
CA THR A 635 -11.06 -2.43 -46.47
C THR A 635 -10.33 -1.40 -45.62
N SER A 636 -9.12 -0.98 -46.00
CA SER A 636 -8.39 0.03 -45.21
C SER A 636 -7.49 0.92 -46.05
N SER A 637 -7.34 2.16 -45.61
CA SER A 637 -6.45 3.16 -46.21
C SER A 637 -5.68 3.95 -45.16
N LEU A 638 -4.48 4.40 -45.52
CA LEU A 638 -3.63 5.25 -44.70
C LEU A 638 -3.46 6.60 -45.38
N CYS A 639 -3.89 7.68 -44.74
CA CYS A 639 -3.77 9.04 -45.25
C CYS A 639 -2.69 9.79 -44.46
N TYR A 640 -1.70 10.36 -45.15
CA TYR A 640 -0.68 11.18 -44.52
C TYR A 640 -1.18 12.62 -44.34
N ILE A 641 -1.13 13.11 -43.11
CA ILE A 641 -1.53 14.45 -42.73
C ILE A 641 -0.27 15.23 -42.37
N SER A 642 0.26 16.00 -43.32
CA SER A 642 1.49 16.77 -43.12
C SER A 642 1.20 18.13 -42.48
N GLU A 643 2.06 18.57 -41.56
CA GLU A 643 2.03 19.93 -40.99
C GLU A 643 0.66 20.32 -40.40
N LEU A 644 0.11 19.50 -39.50
CA LEU A 644 -1.06 19.88 -38.71
C LEU A 644 -0.64 20.98 -37.72
N LEU A 645 -1.08 22.21 -37.96
CA LEU A 645 -0.65 23.41 -37.25
C LEU A 645 -1.24 23.45 -35.82
N PRO A 646 -0.64 24.26 -34.92
CA PRO A 646 -1.17 24.49 -33.59
C PRO A 646 -2.62 25.01 -33.63
N LEU A 647 -3.49 24.45 -32.78
CA LEU A 647 -4.91 24.78 -32.69
C LEU A 647 -5.69 24.61 -34.02
N GLU A 648 -5.14 23.89 -35.00
CA GLU A 648 -5.77 23.67 -36.30
C GLU A 648 -6.83 22.59 -36.24
N ARG A 649 -7.99 22.87 -36.86
CA ARG A 649 -8.95 21.84 -37.30
C ARG A 649 -8.82 21.63 -38.79
N ARG A 650 -8.64 20.38 -39.20
CA ARG A 650 -8.50 19.98 -40.60
C ARG A 650 -9.50 18.88 -40.92
N SER A 651 -10.21 19.02 -42.03
CA SER A 651 -11.20 18.02 -42.44
C SER A 651 -10.73 17.24 -43.67
N LEU A 652 -10.98 15.94 -43.69
CA LEU A 652 -10.78 15.06 -44.84
C LEU A 652 -12.10 14.37 -45.20
N GLY A 653 -12.56 14.58 -46.43
CA GLY A 653 -13.80 14.02 -46.95
C GLY A 653 -13.55 12.74 -47.76
N PHE A 654 -14.42 11.75 -47.59
CA PHE A 654 -14.45 10.49 -48.31
C PHE A 654 -15.81 10.37 -49.00
N GLU A 655 -15.82 10.18 -50.32
CA GLU A 655 -17.07 9.91 -51.02
C GLU A 655 -17.52 8.47 -50.75
N VAL A 656 -18.81 8.29 -50.46
CA VAL A 656 -19.41 6.97 -50.24
C VAL A 656 -19.87 6.42 -51.58
N SER A 657 -19.41 5.22 -51.92
CA SER A 657 -19.83 4.53 -53.14
C SER A 657 -21.35 4.36 -53.19
N ASP A 658 -21.95 4.50 -54.38
CA ASP A 658 -23.42 4.47 -54.57
C ASP A 658 -24.10 3.25 -53.93
N ALA A 659 -23.43 2.09 -53.92
CA ALA A 659 -23.94 0.86 -53.31
C ALA A 659 -24.10 0.93 -51.78
N PHE A 660 -23.41 1.87 -51.12
CA PHE A 660 -23.34 2.01 -49.66
C PHE A 660 -23.96 3.29 -49.12
N GLN A 661 -24.45 4.20 -49.97
CA GLN A 661 -25.06 5.47 -49.52
C GLN A 661 -26.29 5.29 -48.61
N SER A 662 -26.98 4.16 -48.72
CA SER A 662 -28.10 3.78 -47.84
C SER A 662 -27.74 2.69 -46.83
N SER A 663 -26.45 2.39 -46.64
CA SER A 663 -25.97 1.38 -45.72
C SER A 663 -25.64 1.98 -44.35
N ASP A 664 -25.91 1.21 -43.30
CA ASP A 664 -25.50 1.47 -41.92
C ASP A 664 -24.12 0.90 -41.59
N ALA A 665 -23.43 0.32 -42.59
CA ALA A 665 -22.11 -0.25 -42.49
C ALA A 665 -21.11 0.79 -41.90
N PRO A 666 -20.48 0.51 -40.75
CA PRO A 666 -19.60 1.49 -40.09
C PRO A 666 -18.31 1.68 -40.87
N VAL A 667 -17.79 2.91 -40.78
CA VAL A 667 -16.43 3.29 -41.17
C VAL A 667 -15.77 3.90 -39.93
N THR A 668 -14.59 3.40 -39.63
CA THR A 668 -13.77 3.84 -38.50
C THR A 668 -12.55 4.57 -39.02
N ALA A 669 -12.13 5.63 -38.34
CA ALA A 669 -10.82 6.20 -38.54
C ALA A 669 -10.10 6.42 -37.21
N GLN A 670 -8.77 6.33 -37.25
CA GLN A 670 -7.86 6.59 -36.13
C GLN A 670 -6.78 7.58 -36.58
N LEU A 671 -6.55 8.61 -35.78
CA LEU A 671 -5.53 9.63 -35.99
C LEU A 671 -4.31 9.34 -35.10
N VAL A 672 -3.16 9.09 -35.71
CA VAL A 672 -1.92 8.73 -34.99
C VAL A 672 -0.84 9.78 -35.28
N PRO A 673 -0.28 10.45 -34.26
CA PRO A 673 0.83 11.37 -34.47
C PRO A 673 2.11 10.62 -34.85
N LEU A 674 2.98 11.24 -35.65
CA LEU A 674 4.26 10.65 -36.05
C LEU A 674 5.41 11.16 -35.19
N GLY A 675 6.11 10.23 -34.54
CA GLY A 675 7.28 10.53 -33.73
C GLY A 675 6.97 11.22 -32.40
N LEU A 676 5.70 11.17 -31.96
CA LEU A 676 5.22 11.74 -30.71
C LEU A 676 4.35 10.71 -29.98
N LEU A 677 4.28 10.83 -28.66
CA LEU A 677 3.39 10.03 -27.84
C LEU A 677 1.97 10.62 -27.84
N GLU A 678 0.97 9.80 -28.20
CA GLU A 678 -0.45 10.15 -28.05
C GLU A 678 -0.92 9.80 -26.63
N LEU A 679 -1.48 10.77 -25.93
CA LEU A 679 -1.87 10.65 -24.52
C LEU A 679 -3.34 10.30 -24.31
N GLN A 680 -4.23 10.55 -25.28
CA GLN A 680 -5.60 10.08 -25.21
C GLN A 680 -5.98 9.39 -26.52
N SER A 681 -5.81 8.07 -26.56
CA SER A 681 -6.19 7.28 -27.74
C SER A 681 -7.71 7.10 -27.90
N SER A 682 -8.52 7.71 -27.03
CA SER A 682 -9.96 7.52 -27.02
C SER A 682 -10.73 8.55 -27.85
N ASP A 683 -10.17 9.74 -28.03
CA ASP A 683 -10.75 10.82 -28.82
C ASP A 683 -10.04 10.99 -30.16
N ASN A 684 -8.94 10.27 -30.42
CA ASN A 684 -8.31 10.18 -31.74
C ASN A 684 -8.94 9.11 -32.65
N ILE A 685 -10.00 8.41 -32.21
CA ILE A 685 -10.76 7.44 -33.01
C ILE A 685 -12.19 7.95 -33.22
N ALA A 686 -12.70 7.87 -34.45
CA ALA A 686 -14.07 8.26 -34.77
C ALA A 686 -14.74 7.24 -35.70
N THR A 687 -16.02 6.98 -35.48
CA THR A 687 -16.84 6.10 -36.32
C THR A 687 -18.00 6.85 -36.93
N ALA A 688 -18.29 6.61 -38.20
CA ALA A 688 -19.50 7.11 -38.84
C ALA A 688 -20.10 6.09 -39.81
N SER A 689 -21.40 6.21 -40.08
CA SER A 689 -22.08 5.49 -41.16
C SER A 689 -22.76 6.44 -42.15
N PRO A 690 -22.87 6.07 -43.44
CA PRO A 690 -23.49 6.90 -44.48
C PRO A 690 -24.91 7.35 -44.15
N THR A 691 -25.75 6.49 -43.56
CA THR A 691 -27.15 6.81 -43.23
C THR A 691 -27.35 7.77 -42.05
N GLY A 692 -26.28 8.27 -41.45
CA GLY A 692 -26.35 9.17 -40.31
C GLY A 692 -26.37 8.41 -39.00
N GLY A 693 -25.17 8.02 -38.59
CA GLY A 693 -24.83 7.71 -37.20
C GLY A 693 -23.46 8.33 -36.97
N SER A 694 -23.39 9.58 -36.51
CA SER A 694 -22.19 10.05 -35.82
C SER A 694 -22.31 9.49 -34.43
N SER A 695 -21.54 8.46 -34.12
CA SER A 695 -21.36 8.10 -32.75
C SER A 695 -19.89 8.07 -32.41
N LEU A 696 -19.58 8.69 -31.27
CA LEU A 696 -18.38 8.40 -30.49
C LEU A 696 -18.35 6.93 -30.02
N THR A 697 -19.34 6.09 -30.37
CA THR A 697 -19.41 4.65 -30.10
C THR A 697 -19.04 3.83 -31.34
N HIS A 698 -18.07 2.93 -31.21
CA HIS A 698 -17.50 2.11 -32.29
C HIS A 698 -17.89 0.63 -32.19
N LEU A 699 -17.93 -0.10 -33.32
CA LEU A 699 -18.06 -1.56 -33.47
C LEU A 699 -16.68 -2.16 -33.76
N SER A 700 -16.11 -2.99 -32.86
CA SER A 700 -14.73 -3.51 -33.02
C SER A 700 -14.53 -4.41 -34.26
N VAL A 701 -13.37 -4.27 -34.92
CA VAL A 701 -12.84 -5.21 -35.91
C VAL A 701 -11.74 -6.01 -35.22
N VAL A 702 -11.94 -7.33 -35.11
CA VAL A 702 -10.98 -8.28 -34.57
C VAL A 702 -9.87 -8.53 -35.60
N ALA A 703 -8.62 -8.32 -35.22
CA ALA A 703 -7.50 -8.98 -35.87
C ALA A 703 -7.47 -10.44 -35.40
N GLU A 704 -7.87 -11.38 -36.26
CA GLU A 704 -7.73 -12.80 -35.94
C GLU A 704 -6.25 -13.19 -35.82
N PRO A 705 -5.87 -13.95 -34.78
CA PRO A 705 -4.60 -14.65 -34.72
C PRO A 705 -4.62 -15.85 -35.68
N LEU A 706 -3.46 -16.17 -36.25
CA LEU A 706 -3.21 -17.37 -37.05
C LEU A 706 -3.75 -18.62 -36.34
N ALA A 707 -4.85 -19.17 -36.84
CA ALA A 707 -5.43 -20.42 -36.34
C ALA A 707 -4.63 -21.63 -36.84
N GLU A 708 -4.03 -22.36 -35.90
CA GLU A 708 -3.63 -23.76 -36.08
C GLU A 708 -4.86 -24.63 -36.32
N SER A 709 -4.79 -25.49 -37.34
CA SER A 709 -5.88 -26.37 -37.73
C SER A 709 -6.10 -27.46 -36.69
N GLN A 710 -7.28 -27.49 -36.07
CA GLN A 710 -7.80 -28.68 -35.41
C GLN A 710 -8.78 -29.40 -36.35
N THR A 711 -8.30 -30.47 -36.97
CA THR A 711 -9.15 -31.50 -37.57
C THR A 711 -9.79 -32.29 -36.44
N SER A 712 -11.11 -32.16 -36.28
CA SER A 712 -11.92 -33.19 -35.65
C SER A 712 -12.30 -34.18 -36.76
N ASP A 713 -12.01 -35.47 -36.56
CA ASP A 713 -12.69 -36.48 -37.34
C ASP A 713 -13.03 -37.72 -36.52
N THR A 714 -14.18 -38.25 -36.90
CA THR A 714 -14.97 -39.22 -36.18
C THR A 714 -14.59 -40.63 -36.65
N SER A 715 -14.77 -41.61 -35.76
CA SER A 715 -14.64 -43.05 -35.98
C SER A 715 -15.11 -43.56 -37.35
N THR A 716 -14.32 -44.42 -38.00
CA THR A 716 -14.79 -45.68 -38.60
C THR A 716 -13.64 -46.62 -38.96
N GLU A 717 -13.98 -47.90 -38.98
CA GLU A 717 -13.14 -49.10 -39.00
C GLU A 717 -12.40 -49.38 -40.32
N ASP A 718 -11.39 -50.24 -40.15
CA ASP A 718 -10.99 -51.34 -41.04
C ASP A 718 -9.85 -51.20 -42.07
N SER A 719 -9.05 -52.28 -42.07
CA SER A 719 -8.16 -52.79 -43.12
C SER A 719 -6.69 -52.33 -43.17
N ALA A 720 -5.87 -53.10 -42.44
CA ALA A 720 -4.65 -53.81 -42.85
C ALA A 720 -3.89 -53.39 -44.14
N VAL A 721 -2.55 -53.30 -44.04
CA VAL A 721 -1.55 -54.23 -44.64
C VAL A 721 -0.13 -53.59 -44.73
N SER A 722 0.87 -54.38 -44.30
CA SER A 722 2.31 -54.40 -44.65
C SER A 722 3.29 -53.29 -44.24
N SER A 723 4.06 -53.59 -43.18
CA SER A 723 5.55 -53.66 -43.01
C SER A 723 6.46 -53.61 -44.27
N PRO A 724 7.82 -53.61 -44.18
CA PRO A 724 8.77 -53.33 -43.06
C PRO A 724 10.05 -52.51 -43.45
N SER A 725 10.95 -52.35 -42.45
CA SER A 725 12.44 -52.33 -42.54
C SER A 725 13.13 -50.98 -42.83
N ALA A 726 14.27 -50.61 -42.23
CA ALA A 726 15.20 -51.30 -41.34
C ALA A 726 16.20 -50.32 -40.67
N ALA A 727 16.79 -50.78 -39.55
CA ALA A 727 18.19 -50.64 -39.11
C ALA A 727 18.74 -49.23 -38.75
N LYS A 728 19.61 -49.02 -37.76
CA LYS A 728 20.41 -49.88 -36.87
C LYS A 728 21.14 -48.97 -35.84
N GLU A 729 21.46 -49.54 -34.67
CA GLU A 729 22.66 -49.31 -33.81
C GLU A 729 22.94 -47.85 -33.30
N GLY A 730 23.31 -47.59 -32.05
CA GLY A 730 23.71 -48.38 -30.89
C GLY A 730 24.52 -47.48 -29.92
N GLY A 731 24.47 -47.81 -28.61
CA GLY A 731 25.43 -47.55 -27.50
C GLY A 731 26.19 -46.20 -27.42
N GLY A 732 26.24 -45.46 -26.32
CA GLY A 732 26.61 -45.86 -24.96
C GLY A 732 27.92 -45.18 -24.53
N GLY A 733 28.05 -44.80 -23.25
CA GLY A 733 29.36 -44.67 -22.58
C GLY A 733 29.89 -43.27 -22.24
N THR A 734 29.65 -42.86 -21.00
CA THR A 734 30.57 -42.27 -19.99
C THR A 734 31.93 -41.65 -20.38
N SER A 735 32.10 -40.40 -19.90
CA SER A 735 33.19 -39.85 -19.05
C SER A 735 34.66 -39.77 -19.54
N TRP A 736 35.28 -38.57 -19.38
CA TRP A 736 36.57 -38.27 -18.69
C TRP A 736 37.06 -36.85 -19.09
N TRP A 737 37.16 -35.89 -18.15
CA TRP A 737 38.30 -35.52 -17.29
C TRP A 737 39.46 -34.77 -17.98
N TRP A 738 39.73 -33.54 -17.50
CA TRP A 738 41.04 -32.96 -17.09
C TRP A 738 40.72 -31.83 -16.07
N LEU A 739 41.04 -31.92 -14.76
CA LEU A 739 42.34 -31.71 -14.06
C LEU A 739 42.92 -30.30 -14.28
N ALA A 740 43.44 -29.53 -13.30
CA ALA A 740 44.08 -29.84 -12.02
C ALA A 740 44.27 -28.48 -11.26
N SER A 741 43.84 -28.30 -10.00
CA SER A 741 44.51 -28.54 -8.69
C SER A 741 45.75 -27.71 -8.32
N LEU A 742 45.73 -27.12 -7.12
CA LEU A 742 46.74 -27.19 -6.02
C LEU A 742 46.34 -26.19 -4.90
N GLY A 743 46.38 -26.45 -3.58
CA GLY A 743 46.84 -27.60 -2.80
C GLY A 743 47.46 -27.16 -1.45
N CYS A 744 47.35 -28.05 -0.44
CA CYS A 744 48.00 -28.11 0.90
C CYS A 744 47.25 -27.44 2.08
N ALA A 745 46.72 -28.10 3.13
CA ALA A 745 46.90 -29.40 3.83
C ALA A 745 47.96 -29.46 4.96
N LEU A 746 47.51 -29.93 6.16
CA LEU A 746 48.16 -30.76 7.23
C LEU A 746 47.29 -30.60 8.52
N VAL A 747 46.62 -31.57 9.17
CA VAL A 747 46.79 -32.99 9.59
C VAL A 747 47.67 -33.22 10.85
N TYR A 748 47.07 -33.69 11.96
CA TYR A 748 47.38 -34.90 12.80
C TYR A 748 46.58 -34.81 14.14
N ARG A 749 45.67 -35.71 14.59
CA ARG A 749 45.62 -37.16 14.95
C ARG A 749 46.05 -37.48 16.41
N GLY A 750 45.15 -38.11 17.21
CA GLY A 750 45.54 -39.18 18.18
C GLY A 750 44.93 -39.23 19.61
N LEU A 751 43.94 -40.13 19.81
CA LEU A 751 43.81 -41.21 20.83
C LEU A 751 43.95 -40.98 22.36
N LEU A 752 42.93 -41.42 23.17
CA LEU A 752 42.98 -42.54 24.16
C LEU A 752 41.75 -42.60 25.11
N VAL A 753 41.37 -43.84 25.49
CA VAL A 753 40.39 -44.34 26.50
C VAL A 753 41.25 -45.19 27.48
N PRO A 754 41.01 -45.38 28.82
CA PRO A 754 39.80 -46.04 29.38
C PRO A 754 39.40 -45.88 30.89
N ARG A 755 38.18 -46.41 31.18
CA ARG A 755 37.72 -47.26 32.33
C ARG A 755 37.46 -46.73 33.77
N SER A 756 36.18 -46.97 34.17
CA SER A 756 35.66 -47.68 35.37
C SER A 756 35.65 -47.04 36.77
N GLY A 757 34.49 -47.09 37.46
CA GLY A 757 34.44 -47.10 38.93
C GLY A 757 33.09 -46.81 39.62
N ARG A 758 32.34 -47.87 39.94
CA ARG A 758 31.52 -48.14 41.17
C ARG A 758 30.49 -47.15 41.77
N VAL A 759 29.30 -47.74 41.98
CA VAL A 759 28.22 -47.45 42.97
C VAL A 759 28.72 -47.73 44.42
N PRO A 760 28.20 -47.05 45.46
CA PRO A 760 27.17 -47.68 46.31
C PRO A 760 26.02 -46.76 46.78
N SER A 761 24.94 -47.44 47.12
CA SER A 761 23.67 -47.11 47.79
C SER A 761 23.74 -46.36 49.12
N SER A 762 22.62 -45.68 49.45
CA SER A 762 21.91 -45.48 50.75
C SER A 762 21.32 -44.06 50.76
N GLY A 763 20.03 -43.74 50.89
CA GLY A 763 18.98 -44.35 51.68
C GLY A 763 18.69 -43.47 52.90
N VAL A 764 17.88 -42.39 52.78
CA VAL A 764 17.18 -41.77 53.92
C VAL A 764 15.83 -41.20 53.48
N ILE A 765 14.83 -41.57 54.28
CA ILE A 765 13.41 -41.20 54.27
C ILE A 765 13.22 -39.87 55.00
N SER A 766 12.48 -38.90 54.44
CA SER A 766 11.71 -37.90 55.20
C SER A 766 10.57 -37.35 54.34
N ARG A 767 9.35 -37.86 54.57
CA ARG A 767 8.24 -37.19 55.27
C ARG A 767 7.68 -35.94 54.56
N PHE A 768 6.53 -36.18 53.94
CA PHE A 768 5.45 -35.21 53.75
C PHE A 768 5.25 -34.31 54.98
N SER A 769 5.23 -33.00 54.75
CA SER A 769 4.55 -32.03 55.61
C SER A 769 3.89 -30.99 54.72
N ARG A 770 2.62 -31.23 54.41
CA ARG A 770 1.68 -30.18 54.02
C ARG A 770 1.46 -29.29 55.24
N SER A 771 1.57 -27.98 55.07
CA SER A 771 0.76 -27.01 55.83
C SER A 771 0.66 -25.71 55.03
N PRO A 772 -0.56 -25.22 54.77
CA PRO A 772 -0.80 -23.93 54.12
C PRO A 772 -0.81 -22.82 55.18
N LEU A 773 -0.39 -21.62 54.79
CA LEU A 773 -0.58 -20.40 55.56
C LEU A 773 -1.61 -19.52 54.84
N SER A 774 -2.83 -19.54 55.38
CA SER A 774 -3.88 -18.57 55.11
C SER A 774 -3.74 -17.34 56.00
N VAL A 775 -4.06 -16.17 55.44
CA VAL A 775 -4.57 -14.97 56.13
C VAL A 775 -5.68 -14.45 55.19
N ALA A 776 -6.98 -14.72 55.36
CA ALA A 776 -7.97 -14.26 56.37
C ALA A 776 -8.20 -12.73 56.25
N LEU A 777 -9.36 -12.19 55.80
CA LEU A 777 -10.74 -12.20 56.34
C LEU A 777 -11.65 -11.30 55.45
N PRO A 778 -12.97 -11.13 55.69
CA PRO A 778 -14.01 -12.08 56.11
C PRO A 778 -15.30 -12.02 55.25
N MET A 779 -16.09 -13.10 55.31
CA MET A 779 -17.52 -13.15 55.00
C MET A 779 -18.20 -13.87 56.16
N LEU A 780 -19.29 -13.32 56.73
CA LEU A 780 -20.37 -13.95 57.50
C LEU A 780 -21.41 -12.84 57.80
N SER A 781 -22.73 -13.00 57.86
CA SER A 781 -23.71 -14.02 57.46
C SER A 781 -25.11 -13.56 57.91
N SER A 782 -26.13 -13.89 57.11
CA SER A 782 -27.52 -14.30 57.44
C SER A 782 -28.45 -13.47 58.35
N SER A 783 -29.62 -13.14 57.79
CA SER A 783 -30.98 -13.57 58.24
C SER A 783 -31.98 -13.04 57.18
N GLY A 784 -33.00 -13.73 56.66
CA GLY A 784 -33.81 -14.85 57.13
C GLY A 784 -35.25 -14.36 57.30
N LEU A 785 -36.13 -14.54 56.29
CA LEU A 785 -37.60 -14.46 56.46
C LEU A 785 -38.36 -15.14 55.30
N ARG A 786 -39.28 -16.03 55.68
CA ARG A 786 -40.26 -16.77 54.86
C ARG A 786 -41.53 -15.95 54.62
N SER A 787 -42.19 -16.16 53.47
CA SER A 787 -43.67 -16.25 53.29
C SER A 787 -43.97 -16.62 51.83
N THR A 788 -44.28 -17.88 51.48
CA THR A 788 -45.62 -18.51 51.26
C THR A 788 -46.52 -17.94 50.14
N VAL A 789 -46.79 -18.82 49.14
CA VAL A 789 -48.09 -19.08 48.43
C VAL A 789 -48.54 -17.98 47.41
N ASN A 790 -48.95 -18.21 46.16
CA ASN A 790 -49.76 -19.28 45.56
C ASN A 790 -49.60 -19.42 44.02
N THR A 791 -50.11 -20.55 43.56
CA THR A 791 -50.38 -21.08 42.21
C THR A 791 -51.12 -20.19 41.20
N THR A 792 -50.84 -20.35 39.89
CA THR A 792 -51.73 -20.83 38.78
C THR A 792 -51.38 -20.17 37.42
N GLY A 793 -51.36 -20.95 36.33
CA GLY A 793 -51.62 -20.42 34.98
C GLY A 793 -50.68 -20.81 33.84
N VAL A 794 -50.81 -22.04 33.33
CA VAL A 794 -50.57 -22.48 31.93
C VAL A 794 -52.01 -22.68 31.35
N PRO A 795 -52.34 -22.61 30.02
CA PRO A 795 -51.50 -22.77 28.81
C PRO A 795 -51.76 -21.82 27.61
N GLY A 796 -50.90 -21.93 26.60
CA GLY A 796 -51.37 -22.26 25.25
C GLY A 796 -51.22 -21.19 24.17
N GLY A 797 -50.58 -21.56 23.05
CA GLY A 797 -50.62 -20.78 21.81
C GLY A 797 -49.52 -21.11 20.82
N SER A 798 -49.56 -22.30 20.22
CA SER A 798 -48.87 -22.61 18.96
C SER A 798 -49.53 -21.83 17.82
N ARG A 799 -48.73 -21.35 16.86
CA ARG A 799 -49.13 -21.24 15.46
C ARG A 799 -47.92 -21.10 14.54
N ASP A 800 -47.74 -22.14 13.73
CA ASP A 800 -47.07 -22.11 12.45
C ASP A 800 -47.74 -21.10 11.51
N MET A 801 -46.96 -20.45 10.64
CA MET A 801 -47.31 -20.34 9.23
C MET A 801 -46.10 -19.96 8.37
N ALA A 802 -45.80 -20.84 7.42
CA ALA A 802 -45.07 -20.55 6.20
C ALA A 802 -45.94 -19.75 5.21
N SER A 803 -45.32 -18.89 4.40
CA SER A 803 -45.42 -18.87 2.92
C SER A 803 -45.18 -17.46 2.34
N SER A 804 -44.22 -17.38 1.41
CA SER A 804 -44.22 -16.60 0.16
C SER A 804 -44.78 -15.17 0.15
N ASN A 805 -43.89 -14.19 -0.02
CA ASN A 805 -43.64 -13.53 -1.32
C ASN A 805 -42.29 -12.83 -1.30
#